data_AF-A0A0M8YJX5-F1
#
_entry.id   AF-A0A0M8YJX5-F1
#
_cell.length_a   1.000
_cell.length_b   1.000
_cell.length_c   1.000
_cell.angle_alpha   90.00
_cell.angle_beta   90.00
_cell.angle_gamma   90.00
#
_symmetry.space_group_name_H-M   'P 1'
#
loop_
_entity.id
_entity.type
_entity.pdbx_description
1 polymer ?
#
loop_
_entity_poly.entity_id
_entity_poly.type
_entity_poly.pdbx_seq_one_letter_code
_entity_poly.pdbx_strand_id
1 'polypeptide(L)'
;MTEFVLVEYGDLEGGGFVPHVADGSPAPPAAFASAAAKLVGGNVPQPPEPVDDGRHHPMWSLRQVDVEGVPHWCFAVQGRGGAFGQAGMCQFLFAGADFPPDRLWSGASQLVRPDGRLAHPDVGEPTDTWRRPVSDDAVAAGLRGLFAGETRIVLTGSALGVAATIGALLAVLPSAVVARHVWSTYLVRRPVQDPRPIVTGRWPEVLPGGNAGLRSWLDRASDRAGSPVGHPQADAVVDWLAELAGLGLALPPDYAAQPDLEALSALIAARQLDFDRRDVPGLLDAGDDRLTFGRGRELLAEWAAASPREAITRLVRGLPEAHEQVVFDSVLDLHRLAEPGANPTLFPPAASVVPGWDVKLAGLLRARLDRHELVVEFVRDYVIAPGRPLHDRFHAHESWLDLLGVPPSDPASGIYGVPTGRIVAEIRDTKTLGADSRAFLAAATDPITEVRRVLDGLAGVPPKVAAEFVGLGADEREVTDLLEYALDLGYAKGGATWAEKWLIDVHGLVEAKRRPAVLAAGLAHFTRLARELPVPLLVLALRTEADNLDPAAAGRRKVYMEAAARLESGAKKVRTVGRSAPAQPAPPSQPAPEPARSTPTPQPAPRTPTPSTPQTSPPRTEPADHSPPWGSHPSPVVGKRRRLPDLSAHWPLIRWLLLGVLVLAMFVAIFLLTRHMLER
;
A
#
# COMPACT_ATOMS: atom_id res chain seq x y z
N MET A 1 9.81 -22.96 41.79
CA MET A 1 8.48 -22.49 41.32
C MET A 1 8.23 -21.17 42.00
N THR A 2 7.63 -20.19 41.31
CA THR A 2 7.20 -18.94 41.96
C THR A 2 5.87 -19.22 42.65
N GLU A 3 5.80 -19.01 43.95
CA GLU A 3 4.53 -19.09 44.69
C GLU A 3 3.77 -17.77 44.48
N PHE A 4 2.55 -17.89 43.96
CA PHE A 4 1.59 -16.80 43.87
C PHE A 4 0.55 -16.97 44.97
N VAL A 5 0.16 -15.87 45.61
CA VAL A 5 -0.88 -15.89 46.65
C VAL A 5 -1.92 -14.82 46.33
N LEU A 6 -3.15 -15.24 46.05
CA LEU A 6 -4.29 -14.34 45.89
C LEU A 6 -5.04 -14.21 47.23
N VAL A 7 -5.28 -12.98 47.66
CA VAL A 7 -6.07 -12.66 48.85
C VAL A 7 -7.22 -11.75 48.44
N GLU A 8 -8.46 -12.15 48.72
CA GLU A 8 -9.66 -11.33 48.50
C GLU A 8 -10.14 -10.72 49.82
N TYR A 9 -10.64 -9.49 49.78
CA TYR A 9 -11.15 -8.73 50.92
C TYR A 9 -12.48 -8.07 50.56
N GLY A 10 -13.40 -8.00 51.52
CA GLY A 10 -14.74 -7.43 51.32
C GLY A 10 -15.49 -7.13 52.61
N ASP A 11 -16.53 -6.30 52.53
CA ASP A 11 -17.46 -5.99 53.64
C ASP A 11 -18.86 -6.51 53.28
N LEU A 12 -19.02 -7.84 53.32
CA LEU A 12 -20.21 -8.51 52.81
C LEU A 12 -21.47 -8.28 53.68
N GLU A 13 -21.27 -7.97 54.97
CA GLU A 13 -22.35 -7.88 55.98
C GLU A 13 -22.52 -6.46 56.58
N GLY A 14 -21.71 -5.48 56.16
CA GLY A 14 -21.70 -4.13 56.74
C GLY A 14 -21.07 -4.07 58.14
N GLY A 15 -20.31 -5.10 58.52
CA GLY A 15 -19.61 -5.23 59.80
C GLY A 15 -18.13 -4.84 59.73
N GLY A 16 -17.59 -4.59 58.54
CA GLY A 16 -16.19 -4.26 58.29
C GLY A 16 -15.48 -5.25 57.37
N PHE A 17 -14.34 -4.81 56.85
CA PHE A 17 -13.62 -5.50 55.77
C PHE A 17 -12.87 -6.74 56.30
N VAL A 18 -13.30 -7.92 55.87
CA VAL A 18 -12.74 -9.23 56.23
C VAL A 18 -12.11 -9.93 55.02
N PRO A 19 -11.16 -10.87 55.21
CA PRO A 19 -10.69 -11.71 54.12
C PRO A 19 -11.82 -12.64 53.66
N HIS A 20 -12.05 -12.69 52.35
CA HIS A 20 -13.00 -13.62 51.73
C HIS A 20 -12.27 -14.91 51.32
N VAL A 21 -12.85 -16.06 51.65
CA VAL A 21 -12.38 -17.39 51.24
C VAL A 21 -13.56 -18.09 50.59
N ALA A 22 -13.45 -18.40 49.30
CA ALA A 22 -14.52 -19.06 48.56
C ALA A 22 -14.69 -20.53 49.03
N ASP A 23 -15.93 -21.03 49.03
CA ASP A 23 -16.26 -22.38 49.47
C ASP A 23 -15.36 -23.46 48.85
N GLY A 24 -14.77 -24.30 49.70
CA GLY A 24 -13.84 -25.36 49.29
C GLY A 24 -12.41 -24.92 48.95
N SER A 25 -12.11 -23.62 48.98
CA SER A 25 -10.75 -23.11 48.80
C SER A 25 -9.96 -23.12 50.13
N PRO A 26 -8.64 -23.34 50.11
CA PRO A 26 -7.81 -23.12 51.30
C PRO A 26 -7.78 -21.62 51.66
N ALA A 27 -7.78 -21.31 52.96
CA ALA A 27 -7.60 -19.94 53.42
C ALA A 27 -6.16 -19.45 53.09
N PRO A 28 -5.98 -18.19 52.64
CA PRO A 28 -4.65 -17.67 52.34
C PRO A 28 -3.80 -17.57 53.61
N PRO A 29 -2.46 -17.71 53.53
CA PRO A 29 -1.60 -17.68 54.72
C PRO A 29 -1.70 -16.33 55.45
N ALA A 30 -1.70 -16.39 56.79
CA ALA A 30 -1.97 -15.23 57.65
C ALA A 30 -1.04 -14.03 57.41
N ALA A 31 0.20 -14.28 56.99
CA ALA A 31 1.17 -13.27 56.58
C ALA A 31 0.64 -12.36 55.45
N PHE A 32 0.14 -12.96 54.36
CA PHE A 32 -0.40 -12.26 53.20
C PHE A 32 -1.75 -11.59 53.50
N ALA A 33 -2.59 -12.24 54.30
CA ALA A 33 -3.82 -11.62 54.80
C ALA A 33 -3.52 -10.35 55.64
N SER A 34 -2.53 -10.41 56.55
CA SER A 34 -2.10 -9.25 57.34
C SER A 34 -1.54 -8.13 56.46
N ALA A 35 -0.79 -8.46 55.39
CA ALA A 35 -0.30 -7.48 54.43
C ALA A 35 -1.45 -6.81 53.65
N ALA A 36 -2.42 -7.60 53.16
CA ALA A 36 -3.61 -7.09 52.48
C ALA A 36 -4.47 -6.19 53.39
N ALA A 37 -4.69 -6.58 54.66
CA ALA A 37 -5.42 -5.75 55.63
C ALA A 37 -4.79 -4.36 55.84
N LYS A 38 -3.45 -4.29 55.94
CA LYS A 38 -2.71 -3.01 56.04
C LYS A 38 -2.90 -2.15 54.79
N LEU A 39 -2.91 -2.77 53.60
CA LEU A 39 -3.17 -2.07 52.34
C LEU A 39 -4.59 -1.50 52.32
N VAL A 40 -5.62 -2.31 52.61
CA VAL A 40 -7.04 -1.88 52.68
C VAL A 40 -7.23 -0.72 53.66
N GLY A 41 -6.66 -0.81 54.87
CA GLY A 41 -6.82 0.23 55.90
C GLY A 41 -6.18 1.57 55.54
N GLY A 42 -4.98 1.56 54.96
CA GLY A 42 -4.20 2.77 54.68
C GLY A 42 -4.17 3.22 53.22
N ASN A 43 -3.66 2.33 52.36
CA ASN A 43 -3.01 2.68 51.09
C ASN A 43 -3.76 2.21 49.83
N VAL A 44 -4.93 1.58 50.02
CA VAL A 44 -5.95 1.26 49.01
C VAL A 44 -7.20 2.11 49.31
N PRO A 45 -7.44 3.18 48.51
CA PRO A 45 -8.56 4.10 48.72
C PRO A 45 -9.96 3.53 48.42
N GLN A 46 -10.73 3.18 49.46
CA GLN A 46 -12.12 2.78 49.27
C GLN A 46 -13.04 3.93 48.82
N PRO A 47 -13.98 3.69 47.89
CA PRO A 47 -15.11 4.58 47.63
C PRO A 47 -16.03 4.75 48.86
N PRO A 48 -16.69 5.92 49.03
CA PRO A 48 -17.97 5.95 49.73
C PRO A 48 -19.07 5.31 48.87
N GLU A 49 -20.03 4.63 49.49
CA GLU A 49 -21.19 4.06 48.80
C GLU A 49 -22.36 5.07 48.65
N PRO A 50 -23.25 4.89 47.66
CA PRO A 50 -23.10 4.16 46.39
C PRO A 50 -22.96 5.13 45.20
N VAL A 51 -22.20 4.74 44.17
CA VAL A 51 -22.13 5.45 42.88
C VAL A 51 -22.08 4.40 41.75
N ASP A 52 -23.19 4.26 41.04
CA ASP A 52 -23.51 3.10 40.18
C ASP A 52 -22.59 2.85 38.97
N ASP A 53 -21.96 3.90 38.43
CA ASP A 53 -21.31 3.87 37.10
C ASP A 53 -19.92 3.21 37.05
N GLY A 54 -19.40 2.74 38.18
CA GLY A 54 -18.04 2.19 38.27
C GLY A 54 -17.82 0.83 37.56
N ARG A 55 -18.85 0.27 36.94
CA ARG A 55 -18.90 -1.10 36.39
C ARG A 55 -17.99 -1.34 35.19
N HIS A 56 -17.45 -0.29 34.57
CA HIS A 56 -16.77 -0.36 33.27
C HIS A 56 -15.24 -0.36 33.34
N HIS A 57 -14.65 0.11 34.44
CA HIS A 57 -13.20 0.24 34.60
C HIS A 57 -12.79 -0.16 36.03
N PRO A 58 -12.14 -1.32 36.22
CA PRO A 58 -11.47 -1.63 37.48
C PRO A 58 -10.21 -0.75 37.67
N MET A 59 -9.90 -0.41 38.91
CA MET A 59 -8.63 0.24 39.26
C MET A 59 -7.58 -0.85 39.52
N TRP A 60 -6.40 -0.74 38.91
CA TRP A 60 -5.28 -1.63 39.18
C TRP A 60 -4.13 -0.84 39.77
N SER A 61 -3.40 -1.44 40.71
CA SER A 61 -2.16 -0.86 41.23
C SER A 61 -1.10 -1.93 41.49
N LEU A 62 0.17 -1.56 41.35
CA LEU A 62 1.33 -2.40 41.64
C LEU A 62 2.29 -1.63 42.54
N ARG A 63 2.78 -2.29 43.58
CA ARG A 63 3.85 -1.79 44.46
C ARG A 63 4.56 -2.96 45.14
N GLN A 64 5.78 -2.73 45.62
CA GLN A 64 6.45 -3.67 46.52
C GLN A 64 5.91 -3.49 47.96
N VAL A 65 5.84 -4.57 48.74
CA VAL A 65 5.36 -4.59 50.13
C VAL A 65 6.09 -5.67 50.94
N ASP A 66 6.26 -5.44 52.25
CA ASP A 66 6.87 -6.43 53.14
C ASP A 66 5.83 -7.42 53.69
N VAL A 67 6.06 -8.70 53.45
CA VAL A 67 5.31 -9.82 54.05
C VAL A 67 6.27 -10.51 55.03
N GLU A 68 6.02 -10.34 56.32
CA GLU A 68 6.88 -10.86 57.42
C GLU A 68 8.38 -10.48 57.31
N GLY A 69 8.67 -9.35 56.67
CA GLY A 69 10.04 -8.86 56.45
C GLY A 69 10.69 -9.34 55.14
N VAL A 70 9.96 -10.10 54.31
CA VAL A 70 10.38 -10.49 52.96
C VAL A 70 9.65 -9.60 51.93
N PRO A 71 10.37 -8.92 51.03
CA PRO A 71 9.74 -8.07 50.02
C PRO A 71 9.00 -8.93 48.97
N HIS A 72 7.77 -8.52 48.68
CA HIS A 72 6.90 -9.11 47.68
C HIS A 72 6.35 -8.02 46.77
N TRP A 73 6.11 -8.33 45.50
CA TRP A 73 5.24 -7.53 44.66
C TRP A 73 3.79 -7.79 45.04
N CYS A 74 2.98 -6.73 45.05
CA CYS A 74 1.54 -6.81 45.25
C CYS A 74 0.82 -6.09 44.10
N PHE A 75 0.17 -6.86 43.22
CA PHE A 75 -0.75 -6.35 42.22
C PHE A 75 -2.17 -6.39 42.81
N ALA A 76 -2.81 -5.23 42.94
CA ALA A 76 -4.11 -5.08 43.59
C ALA A 76 -5.17 -4.55 42.63
N VAL A 77 -6.33 -5.20 42.61
CA VAL A 77 -7.50 -4.86 41.79
C VAL A 77 -8.64 -4.40 42.70
N GLN A 78 -9.25 -3.27 42.34
CA GLN A 78 -10.46 -2.72 42.99
C GLN A 78 -11.56 -2.54 41.94
N GLY A 79 -12.73 -3.14 42.20
CA GLY A 79 -13.91 -3.02 41.35
C GLY A 79 -14.98 -2.08 41.92
N ARG A 80 -16.01 -1.82 41.12
CA ARG A 80 -17.27 -1.18 41.53
C ARG A 80 -18.42 -1.85 40.78
N GLY A 81 -19.02 -2.87 41.37
CA GLY A 81 -20.01 -3.72 40.70
C GLY A 81 -19.37 -4.78 39.78
N GLY A 82 -20.21 -5.54 39.07
CA GLY A 82 -19.82 -6.84 38.52
C GLY A 82 -19.99 -7.95 39.56
N ALA A 83 -19.25 -9.05 39.45
CA ALA A 83 -19.34 -10.17 40.39
C ALA A 83 -18.76 -9.89 41.80
N PHE A 84 -18.34 -8.65 42.05
CA PHE A 84 -18.01 -8.11 43.36
C PHE A 84 -19.26 -7.74 44.19
N GLY A 85 -20.42 -7.50 43.57
CA GLY A 85 -21.70 -7.26 44.26
C GLY A 85 -21.86 -5.90 44.97
N GLN A 86 -20.89 -5.48 45.78
CA GLN A 86 -20.87 -4.27 46.62
C GLN A 86 -19.63 -3.41 46.30
N ALA A 87 -19.55 -2.18 46.83
CA ALA A 87 -18.30 -1.43 46.81
C ALA A 87 -17.44 -1.76 48.05
N GLY A 88 -16.12 -1.81 47.87
CA GLY A 88 -15.18 -2.22 48.92
C GLY A 88 -14.38 -3.48 48.56
N MET A 89 -14.89 -4.32 47.65
CA MET A 89 -14.19 -5.54 47.27
C MET A 89 -12.82 -5.26 46.64
N CYS A 90 -11.79 -5.92 47.18
CA CYS A 90 -10.41 -5.80 46.75
C CYS A 90 -9.79 -7.19 46.58
N GLN A 91 -8.98 -7.38 45.53
CA GLN A 91 -8.16 -8.58 45.37
C GLN A 91 -6.69 -8.20 45.29
N PHE A 92 -5.84 -8.94 45.98
CA PHE A 92 -4.40 -8.72 46.12
C PHE A 92 -3.65 -9.98 45.67
N LEU A 93 -2.96 -9.91 44.54
CA LEU A 93 -2.07 -10.96 44.06
C LEU A 93 -0.64 -10.63 44.49
N PHE A 94 -0.08 -11.47 45.34
CA PHE A 94 1.29 -11.40 45.80
C PHE A 94 2.20 -12.33 44.99
N ALA A 95 3.42 -11.88 44.73
CA ALA A 95 4.51 -12.66 44.15
C ALA A 95 5.85 -12.26 44.83
N GLY A 96 6.82 -13.16 44.91
CA GLY A 96 8.16 -12.82 45.44
C GLY A 96 8.85 -11.70 44.67
N ALA A 97 9.69 -10.90 45.33
CA ALA A 97 10.36 -9.73 44.71
C ALA A 97 11.21 -10.06 43.48
N ASP A 98 11.74 -11.29 43.37
CA ASP A 98 12.52 -11.76 42.22
C ASP A 98 11.68 -11.91 40.93
N PHE A 99 10.35 -11.86 41.02
CA PHE A 99 9.49 -11.94 39.85
C PHE A 99 9.47 -10.59 39.09
N PRO A 100 9.68 -10.58 37.76
CA PRO A 100 9.73 -9.33 37.00
C PRO A 100 8.40 -8.53 37.06
N PRO A 101 8.42 -7.23 37.43
CA PRO A 101 7.20 -6.46 37.68
C PRO A 101 6.42 -6.13 36.40
N ASP A 102 7.08 -6.03 35.25
CA ASP A 102 6.50 -5.96 33.91
C ASP A 102 5.65 -7.19 33.61
N ARG A 103 6.16 -8.39 33.92
CA ARG A 103 5.48 -9.67 33.74
C ARG A 103 4.34 -9.83 34.73
N LEU A 104 4.47 -9.32 35.95
CA LEU A 104 3.37 -9.33 36.91
C LEU A 104 2.24 -8.41 36.48
N TRP A 105 2.55 -7.17 36.05
CA TRP A 105 1.54 -6.23 35.57
C TRP A 105 0.82 -6.77 34.34
N SER A 106 1.57 -7.21 33.31
CA SER A 106 1.01 -7.73 32.07
C SER A 106 0.26 -9.05 32.29
N GLY A 107 0.80 -9.99 33.07
CA GLY A 107 0.14 -11.26 33.38
C GLY A 107 -1.12 -11.09 34.21
N ALA A 108 -1.05 -10.33 35.32
CA ALA A 108 -2.19 -10.14 36.21
C ALA A 108 -3.31 -9.32 35.56
N SER A 109 -3.00 -8.32 34.73
CA SER A 109 -4.03 -7.57 33.97
C SER A 109 -4.76 -8.43 32.93
N GLN A 110 -4.10 -9.41 32.32
CA GLN A 110 -4.76 -10.39 31.45
C GLN A 110 -5.67 -11.36 32.23
N LEU A 111 -5.35 -11.64 33.49
CA LEU A 111 -6.15 -12.46 34.40
C LEU A 111 -7.33 -11.71 35.05
N VAL A 112 -7.47 -10.39 34.82
CA VAL A 112 -8.68 -9.64 35.21
C VAL A 112 -9.80 -9.96 34.21
N ARG A 113 -10.83 -10.64 34.68
CA ARG A 113 -11.98 -11.05 33.86
C ARG A 113 -12.90 -9.86 33.54
N PRO A 114 -13.83 -10.00 32.57
CA PRO A 114 -14.82 -8.95 32.25
C PRO A 114 -15.77 -8.56 33.39
N ASP A 115 -15.89 -9.37 34.46
CA ASP A 115 -16.64 -9.05 35.67
C ASP A 115 -15.84 -8.21 36.69
N GLY A 116 -14.61 -7.82 36.33
CA GLY A 116 -13.67 -7.07 37.15
C GLY A 116 -12.80 -7.92 38.08
N ARG A 117 -13.10 -9.21 38.25
CA ARG A 117 -12.39 -10.07 39.22
C ARG A 117 -11.09 -10.63 38.63
N LEU A 118 -10.03 -10.59 39.43
CA LEU A 118 -8.76 -11.23 39.15
C LEU A 118 -8.87 -12.75 39.40
N ALA A 119 -8.51 -13.55 38.40
CA ALA A 119 -8.35 -14.99 38.54
C ALA A 119 -6.98 -15.34 39.16
N HIS A 120 -6.88 -16.51 39.82
CA HIS A 120 -5.60 -17.03 40.31
C HIS A 120 -4.72 -17.51 39.13
N PRO A 121 -3.41 -17.20 39.07
CA PRO A 121 -2.57 -17.55 37.93
C PRO A 121 -2.58 -19.03 37.51
N ASP A 122 -2.68 -19.94 38.48
CA ASP A 122 -2.65 -21.39 38.22
C ASP A 122 -3.92 -21.96 37.54
N VAL A 123 -5.02 -21.22 37.51
CA VAL A 123 -6.33 -21.69 36.99
C VAL A 123 -7.08 -20.67 36.12
N GLY A 124 -6.57 -19.44 35.98
CA GLY A 124 -7.17 -18.40 35.16
C GLY A 124 -6.69 -18.45 33.71
N GLU A 125 -7.63 -18.43 32.77
CA GLU A 125 -7.31 -18.25 31.34
C GLU A 125 -6.97 -16.77 31.07
N PRO A 126 -5.80 -16.46 30.44
CA PRO A 126 -5.46 -15.09 30.08
C PRO A 126 -6.40 -14.48 29.04
N THR A 127 -6.72 -13.20 29.19
CA THR A 127 -7.62 -12.46 28.28
C THR A 127 -6.97 -11.21 27.71
N ASP A 128 -7.13 -10.98 26.40
CA ASP A 128 -6.64 -9.76 25.73
C ASP A 128 -7.62 -8.59 25.81
N THR A 129 -8.75 -8.75 26.53
CA THR A 129 -9.85 -7.78 26.68
C THR A 129 -9.39 -6.35 27.01
N TRP A 130 -8.28 -6.23 27.73
CA TRP A 130 -7.74 -4.96 28.21
C TRP A 130 -6.48 -4.49 27.49
N ARG A 131 -5.87 -5.29 26.61
CA ARG A 131 -4.68 -4.86 25.85
C ARG A 131 -5.02 -3.67 24.95
N ARG A 132 -4.11 -2.70 24.89
CA ARG A 132 -4.18 -1.54 23.99
C ARG A 132 -2.79 -1.24 23.43
N PRO A 133 -2.68 -0.79 22.16
CA PRO A 133 -1.47 -0.13 21.69
C PRO A 133 -1.14 1.07 22.58
N VAL A 134 0.14 1.32 22.78
CA VAL A 134 0.67 2.48 23.50
C VAL A 134 1.21 3.48 22.48
N SER A 135 1.24 4.76 22.83
CA SER A 135 1.87 5.82 22.04
C SER A 135 3.19 6.20 22.69
N ASP A 136 4.25 6.30 21.89
CA ASP A 136 5.62 6.58 22.34
C ASP A 136 5.68 7.90 23.12
N ASP A 137 4.95 8.93 22.69
CA ASP A 137 4.78 10.20 23.41
C ASP A 137 4.28 10.01 24.86
N ALA A 138 3.37 9.06 25.08
CA ALA A 138 2.82 8.79 26.41
C ALA A 138 3.81 8.03 27.31
N VAL A 139 4.66 7.17 26.74
CA VAL A 139 5.77 6.54 27.47
C VAL A 139 6.85 7.58 27.78
N ALA A 140 7.28 8.34 26.76
CA ALA A 140 8.29 9.38 26.88
C ALA A 140 7.89 10.45 27.92
N ALA A 141 6.62 10.87 27.97
CA ALA A 141 6.13 11.78 29.01
C ALA A 141 6.26 11.18 30.42
N GLY A 142 5.93 9.88 30.60
CA GLY A 142 6.12 9.17 31.87
C GLY A 142 7.59 9.04 32.28
N LEU A 143 8.45 8.70 31.32
CA LEU A 143 9.90 8.60 31.51
C LEU A 143 10.53 9.95 31.87
N ARG A 144 10.17 11.05 31.19
CA ARG A 144 10.65 12.40 31.52
C ARG A 144 10.28 12.80 32.95
N GLY A 145 9.07 12.44 33.43
CA GLY A 145 8.68 12.64 34.82
C GLY A 145 9.50 11.84 35.84
N LEU A 146 9.83 10.57 35.51
CA LEU A 146 10.72 9.72 36.34
C LEU A 146 12.14 10.30 36.40
N PHE A 147 12.70 10.69 35.26
CA PHE A 147 14.05 11.28 35.16
C PHE A 147 14.12 12.67 35.82
N ALA A 148 13.01 13.41 35.88
CA ALA A 148 12.90 14.69 36.60
C ALA A 148 12.75 14.55 38.13
N GLY A 149 12.60 13.33 38.67
CA GLY A 149 12.51 13.05 40.10
C GLY A 149 11.17 13.46 40.74
N GLU A 150 10.07 13.45 39.99
CA GLU A 150 8.75 13.91 40.45
C GLU A 150 8.07 12.97 41.46
N THR A 151 7.43 13.54 42.51
CA THR A 151 6.57 12.76 43.43
C THR A 151 5.30 12.22 42.79
N ARG A 152 4.84 12.84 41.69
CA ARG A 152 3.53 12.59 41.06
C ARG A 152 3.70 12.63 39.54
N ILE A 153 3.59 11.49 38.87
CA ILE A 153 3.72 11.41 37.42
C ILE A 153 2.35 11.09 36.84
N VAL A 154 1.74 12.08 36.18
CA VAL A 154 0.33 12.07 35.78
C VAL A 154 0.19 11.67 34.32
N LEU A 155 -0.08 10.39 34.08
CA LEU A 155 -0.28 9.84 32.74
C LEU A 155 -1.64 10.29 32.16
N THR A 156 -1.64 10.57 30.86
CA THR A 156 -2.82 10.98 30.08
C THR A 156 -3.46 9.78 29.37
N GLY A 157 -4.74 9.91 29.02
CA GLY A 157 -5.52 8.88 28.33
C GLY A 157 -6.65 8.29 29.17
N SER A 158 -7.29 7.22 28.66
CA SER A 158 -8.29 6.44 29.39
C SER A 158 -7.64 5.49 30.39
N ALA A 159 -8.40 4.95 31.35
CA ALA A 159 -7.87 4.02 32.36
C ALA A 159 -7.16 2.81 31.74
N LEU A 160 -7.63 2.31 30.59
CA LEU A 160 -6.99 1.21 29.85
C LEU A 160 -5.76 1.66 29.06
N GLY A 161 -5.77 2.88 28.50
CA GLY A 161 -4.58 3.47 27.88
C GLY A 161 -3.46 3.66 28.90
N VAL A 162 -3.78 4.25 30.06
CA VAL A 162 -2.85 4.38 31.19
C VAL A 162 -2.36 3.02 31.67
N ALA A 163 -3.22 2.00 31.74
CA ALA A 163 -2.80 0.65 32.13
C ALA A 163 -1.78 0.04 31.16
N ALA A 164 -1.95 0.28 29.85
CA ALA A 164 -1.00 -0.14 28.84
C ALA A 164 0.31 0.68 28.93
N THR A 165 0.24 2.00 29.09
CA THR A 165 1.41 2.87 29.30
C THR A 165 2.20 2.49 30.55
N ILE A 166 1.54 2.12 31.65
CA ILE A 166 2.21 1.59 32.85
C ILE A 166 2.92 0.27 32.53
N GLY A 167 2.27 -0.67 31.83
CA GLY A 167 2.91 -1.92 31.41
C GLY A 167 4.15 -1.70 30.54
N ALA A 168 4.07 -0.76 29.60
CA ALA A 168 5.17 -0.34 28.74
C ALA A 168 6.33 0.30 29.54
N LEU A 169 6.02 1.25 30.44
CA LEU A 169 7.00 1.85 31.35
C LEU A 169 7.69 0.78 32.23
N LEU A 170 6.94 -0.16 32.80
CA LEU A 170 7.48 -1.22 33.65
C LEU A 170 8.44 -2.14 32.87
N ALA A 171 8.18 -2.42 31.59
CA ALA A 171 9.04 -3.21 30.73
C ALA A 171 10.37 -2.51 30.40
N VAL A 172 10.41 -1.17 30.42
CA VAL A 172 11.60 -0.36 30.11
C VAL A 172 12.25 0.33 31.32
N LEU A 173 12.05 -0.22 32.53
CA LEU A 173 12.64 0.31 33.77
C LEU A 173 13.35 -0.77 34.59
N PRO A 174 14.44 -0.44 35.31
CA PRO A 174 15.08 -1.39 36.21
C PRO A 174 14.17 -1.71 37.39
N SER A 175 14.13 -2.97 37.83
CA SER A 175 13.22 -3.40 38.91
C SER A 175 13.46 -2.64 40.23
N ALA A 176 14.71 -2.20 40.48
CA ALA A 176 15.08 -1.35 41.61
C ALA A 176 14.55 0.10 41.53
N VAL A 177 14.20 0.59 40.34
CA VAL A 177 13.48 1.87 40.15
C VAL A 177 11.99 1.66 40.34
N VAL A 178 11.43 0.59 39.75
CA VAL A 178 10.02 0.23 39.87
C VAL A 178 9.58 0.07 41.33
N ALA A 179 10.41 -0.59 42.17
CA ALA A 179 10.11 -0.86 43.57
C ALA A 179 9.96 0.40 44.45
N ARG A 180 10.65 1.49 44.07
CA ARG A 180 10.59 2.79 44.77
C ARG A 180 9.28 3.54 44.54
N HIS A 181 8.48 3.12 43.57
CA HIS A 181 7.26 3.80 43.12
C HIS A 181 6.00 3.00 43.45
N VAL A 182 4.87 3.70 43.55
CA VAL A 182 3.53 3.10 43.44
C VAL A 182 3.00 3.35 42.04
N TRP A 183 2.47 2.32 41.40
CA TRP A 183 1.90 2.38 40.04
C TRP A 183 0.39 2.18 40.15
N SER A 184 -0.43 3.02 39.52
CA SER A 184 -1.90 2.92 39.61
C SER A 184 -2.60 3.41 38.34
N THR A 185 -3.66 2.75 37.88
CA THR A 185 -4.38 3.21 36.67
C THR A 185 -5.08 4.56 36.89
N TYR A 186 -5.52 4.84 38.11
CA TYR A 186 -5.93 6.15 38.62
C TYR A 186 -5.92 6.13 40.17
N LEU A 187 -6.44 7.16 40.84
CA LEU A 187 -6.55 7.26 42.30
C LEU A 187 -7.96 7.68 42.73
N VAL A 188 -8.55 7.01 43.74
CA VAL A 188 -9.85 7.41 44.33
C VAL A 188 -9.69 8.46 45.45
N ARG A 189 -8.61 8.38 46.24
CA ARG A 189 -8.22 9.40 47.26
C ARG A 189 -6.71 9.59 47.25
N ARG A 190 -6.23 10.71 47.78
CA ARG A 190 -4.79 10.97 47.95
C ARG A 190 -4.17 9.88 48.88
N PRO A 191 -3.02 9.27 48.54
CA PRO A 191 -2.31 8.41 49.49
C PRO A 191 -1.83 9.21 50.71
N VAL A 192 -2.07 8.68 51.91
CA VAL A 192 -1.75 9.35 53.19
C VAL A 192 -0.65 8.62 53.97
N GLN A 193 -0.54 7.30 53.81
CA GLN A 193 0.39 6.44 54.57
C GLN A 193 1.44 5.73 53.68
N ASP A 194 1.46 5.96 52.37
CA ASP A 194 2.51 5.52 51.46
C ASP A 194 3.37 6.74 51.10
N PRO A 195 4.65 6.81 51.53
CA PRO A 195 5.51 7.98 51.30
C PRO A 195 6.17 7.97 49.90
N ARG A 196 5.97 6.91 49.11
CA ARG A 196 6.62 6.74 47.81
C ARG A 196 6.05 7.66 46.73
N PRO A 197 6.87 8.08 45.74
CA PRO A 197 6.40 8.68 44.51
C PRO A 197 5.38 7.78 43.78
N ILE A 198 4.46 8.40 43.04
CA ILE A 198 3.35 7.70 42.39
C ILE A 198 3.24 8.02 40.90
N VAL A 199 3.16 6.97 40.09
CA VAL A 199 2.80 7.03 38.67
C VAL A 199 1.32 6.68 38.55
N THR A 200 0.50 7.61 38.05
CA THR A 200 -0.97 7.46 38.04
C THR A 200 -1.61 8.10 36.83
N GLY A 201 -2.70 7.51 36.33
CA GLY A 201 -3.62 8.20 35.42
C GLY A 201 -4.42 9.31 36.12
N ARG A 202 -5.05 10.16 35.32
CA ARG A 202 -6.10 11.09 35.77
C ARG A 202 -7.37 10.33 36.18
N TRP A 203 -8.17 10.92 37.07
CA TRP A 203 -9.51 10.40 37.39
C TRP A 203 -10.40 10.45 36.13
N PRO A 204 -11.06 9.34 35.74
CA PRO A 204 -11.98 9.34 34.60
C PRO A 204 -13.12 10.34 34.81
N GLU A 205 -13.33 11.25 33.83
CA GLU A 205 -14.35 12.32 33.92
C GLU A 205 -15.78 11.77 34.04
N VAL A 206 -16.00 10.54 33.55
CA VAL A 206 -17.29 9.83 33.60
C VAL A 206 -17.67 9.28 34.98
N LEU A 207 -16.77 9.31 35.99
CA LEU A 207 -17.06 8.78 37.32
C LEU A 207 -17.57 9.89 38.27
N PRO A 208 -18.85 9.86 38.70
CA PRO A 208 -19.42 10.88 39.59
C PRO A 208 -18.71 10.94 40.94
N GLY A 209 -18.73 12.13 41.55
CA GLY A 209 -18.08 12.37 42.85
C GLY A 209 -16.55 12.49 42.78
N GLY A 210 -15.97 12.67 41.57
CA GLY A 210 -14.54 12.89 41.38
C GLY A 210 -14.00 14.01 42.28
N ASN A 211 -13.09 13.67 43.20
CA ASN A 211 -12.65 14.58 44.24
C ASN A 211 -11.82 15.74 43.65
N ALA A 212 -12.41 16.94 43.60
CA ALA A 212 -11.76 18.13 43.03
C ALA A 212 -10.45 18.51 43.76
N GLY A 213 -10.32 18.18 45.05
CA GLY A 213 -9.10 18.31 45.83
C GLY A 213 -8.01 17.32 45.42
N LEU A 214 -8.38 16.16 44.87
CA LEU A 214 -7.44 15.18 44.30
C LEU A 214 -6.96 15.62 42.92
N ARG A 215 -7.86 16.04 42.02
CA ARG A 215 -7.48 16.57 40.70
C ARG A 215 -6.51 17.75 40.84
N SER A 216 -6.86 18.73 41.68
CA SER A 216 -5.97 19.87 41.99
C SER A 216 -4.75 19.53 42.85
N TRP A 217 -4.61 18.30 43.37
CA TRP A 217 -3.36 17.80 43.98
C TRP A 217 -2.46 17.13 42.95
N LEU A 218 -3.02 16.46 41.93
CA LEU A 218 -2.28 15.94 40.77
C LEU A 218 -1.83 17.07 39.82
N ASP A 219 -2.68 18.07 39.57
CA ASP A 219 -2.41 19.20 38.67
C ASP A 219 -1.49 20.28 39.27
N ARG A 220 -1.20 20.23 40.56
CA ARG A 220 -0.19 21.11 41.18
C ARG A 220 1.20 20.58 40.88
N ALA A 221 2.04 21.45 40.33
CA ALA A 221 3.45 21.21 40.00
C ALA A 221 4.08 20.18 40.95
N SER A 222 4.55 19.07 40.36
CA SER A 222 5.01 17.91 41.11
C SER A 222 6.15 18.31 42.04
N ASP A 223 5.93 18.14 43.35
CA ASP A 223 7.00 18.29 44.34
C ASP A 223 8.10 17.28 43.96
N ARG A 224 9.38 17.67 43.93
CA ARG A 224 10.46 16.74 43.58
C ARG A 224 10.83 15.88 44.79
N ALA A 225 10.77 14.57 44.63
CA ALA A 225 11.09 13.59 45.68
C ALA A 225 12.60 13.34 45.81
N GLY A 226 13.32 13.50 44.70
CA GLY A 226 14.76 13.32 44.61
C GLY A 226 15.39 14.28 43.60
N SER A 227 16.70 14.14 43.40
CA SER A 227 17.42 14.84 42.34
C SER A 227 16.97 14.35 40.96
N PRO A 228 16.84 15.23 39.96
CA PRO A 228 16.78 14.82 38.56
C PRO A 228 18.05 14.05 38.16
N VAL A 229 17.92 13.15 37.19
CA VAL A 229 19.05 12.39 36.61
C VAL A 229 20.02 13.34 35.94
N GLY A 230 21.27 13.40 36.43
CA GLY A 230 22.28 14.37 35.99
C GLY A 230 22.97 14.07 34.66
N HIS A 231 22.51 13.06 33.90
CA HIS A 231 23.23 12.54 32.74
C HIS A 231 23.09 13.46 31.50
N PRO A 232 24.17 13.88 30.81
CA PRO A 232 24.10 14.82 29.69
C PRO A 232 23.27 14.35 28.47
N GLN A 233 23.06 13.04 28.33
CA GLN A 233 22.23 12.45 27.27
C GLN A 233 20.87 11.93 27.79
N ALA A 234 20.39 12.42 28.95
CA ALA A 234 19.15 11.94 29.57
C ALA A 234 17.94 11.91 28.62
N ASP A 235 17.72 12.96 27.83
CA ASP A 235 16.60 13.02 26.87
C ASP A 235 16.72 11.94 25.77
N ALA A 236 17.91 11.76 25.19
CA ALA A 236 18.15 10.72 24.18
C ALA A 236 18.04 9.30 24.73
N VAL A 237 18.37 9.09 26.03
CA VAL A 237 18.12 7.84 26.74
C VAL A 237 16.62 7.61 26.93
N VAL A 238 15.86 8.65 27.28
CA VAL A 238 14.39 8.56 27.42
C VAL A 238 13.72 8.24 26.08
N ASP A 239 14.16 8.87 24.99
CA ASP A 239 13.58 8.64 23.67
C ASP A 239 13.89 7.21 23.17
N TRP A 240 15.11 6.70 23.41
CA TRP A 240 15.48 5.29 23.15
C TRP A 240 14.65 4.30 23.97
N LEU A 241 14.39 4.59 25.25
CA LEU A 241 13.52 3.77 26.11
C LEU A 241 12.05 3.82 25.68
N ALA A 242 11.57 4.96 25.17
CA ALA A 242 10.22 5.11 24.67
C ALA A 242 9.98 4.32 23.38
N GLU A 243 10.94 4.33 22.45
CA GLU A 243 10.88 3.51 21.22
C GLU A 243 10.96 2.01 21.53
N LEU A 244 11.85 1.59 22.44
CA LEU A 244 11.93 0.20 22.90
C LEU A 244 10.58 -0.29 23.48
N ALA A 245 9.90 0.57 24.23
CA ALA A 245 8.56 0.32 24.77
C ALA A 245 7.47 0.30 23.68
N GLY A 246 7.54 1.18 22.68
CA GLY A 246 6.65 1.21 21.52
C GLY A 246 6.73 -0.05 20.66
N LEU A 247 7.94 -0.61 20.51
CA LEU A 247 8.19 -1.92 19.91
C LEU A 247 7.71 -3.10 20.78
N GLY A 248 7.23 -2.86 22.00
CA GLY A 248 6.78 -3.88 22.93
C GLY A 248 7.90 -4.74 23.53
N LEU A 249 9.14 -4.25 23.49
CA LEU A 249 10.32 -4.97 23.97
C LEU A 249 10.60 -4.61 25.44
N ALA A 250 11.07 -5.59 26.21
CA ALA A 250 11.55 -5.38 27.57
C ALA A 250 13.06 -5.10 27.59
N LEU A 251 13.54 -4.38 28.61
CA LEU A 251 14.97 -4.17 28.82
C LEU A 251 15.74 -5.50 28.91
N PRO A 252 16.92 -5.64 28.26
CA PRO A 252 17.77 -6.80 28.46
C PRO A 252 18.23 -6.93 29.92
N PRO A 253 18.53 -8.14 30.43
CA PRO A 253 18.67 -8.38 31.87
C PRO A 253 19.74 -7.54 32.59
N ASP A 254 20.82 -7.17 31.89
CA ASP A 254 21.90 -6.35 32.43
C ASP A 254 21.55 -4.85 32.50
N TYR A 255 20.59 -4.38 31.70
CA TYR A 255 19.96 -3.06 31.87
C TYR A 255 18.88 -3.08 32.96
N ALA A 256 18.07 -4.15 33.00
CA ALA A 256 17.02 -4.32 34.01
C ALA A 256 17.57 -4.49 35.45
N ALA A 257 18.83 -4.94 35.58
CA ALA A 257 19.56 -5.10 36.84
C ALA A 257 20.21 -3.80 37.37
N GLN A 258 20.13 -2.67 36.66
CA GLN A 258 20.74 -1.41 37.13
C GLN A 258 20.06 -0.87 38.40
N PRO A 259 20.81 -0.29 39.35
CA PRO A 259 20.27 0.11 40.65
C PRO A 259 19.32 1.31 40.57
N ASP A 260 19.50 2.18 39.57
CA ASP A 260 18.76 3.42 39.37
C ASP A 260 18.83 3.90 37.90
N LEU A 261 18.19 5.03 37.62
CA LEU A 261 18.10 5.64 36.28
C LEU A 261 19.41 6.30 35.83
N GLU A 262 20.31 6.69 36.72
CA GLU A 262 21.57 7.35 36.35
C GLU A 262 22.60 6.30 35.88
N ALA A 263 22.70 5.18 36.61
CA ALA A 263 23.45 4.01 36.18
C ALA A 263 22.90 3.43 34.85
N LEU A 264 21.57 3.35 34.70
CA LEU A 264 20.94 2.97 33.43
C LEU A 264 21.28 3.95 32.29
N SER A 265 21.23 5.26 32.56
CA SER A 265 21.54 6.29 31.55
C SER A 265 22.97 6.20 31.06
N ALA A 266 23.93 6.02 31.97
CA ALA A 266 25.33 5.84 31.60
C ALA A 266 25.56 4.54 30.79
N LEU A 267 24.84 3.46 31.11
CA LEU A 267 24.94 2.18 30.39
C LEU A 267 24.29 2.22 29.00
N ILE A 268 23.16 2.91 28.83
CA ILE A 268 22.53 3.14 27.53
C ILE A 268 23.39 4.09 26.70
N ALA A 269 23.88 5.18 27.28
CA ALA A 269 24.83 6.08 26.62
C ALA A 269 26.04 5.35 26.03
N ALA A 270 26.85 4.73 26.89
CA ALA A 270 28.13 4.11 26.52
C ALA A 270 28.02 2.84 25.64
N ARG A 271 26.82 2.35 25.35
CA ARG A 271 26.60 1.16 24.50
C ARG A 271 25.64 1.40 23.33
N GLN A 272 24.60 2.18 23.51
CA GLN A 272 23.49 2.34 22.56
C GLN A 272 23.48 3.71 21.87
N LEU A 273 24.23 4.70 22.38
CA LEU A 273 24.25 6.07 21.85
C LEU A 273 25.66 6.60 21.53
N ASP A 274 26.72 6.01 22.09
CA ASP A 274 28.13 6.40 21.86
C ASP A 274 28.69 5.78 20.56
N PHE A 275 28.14 6.21 19.42
CA PHE A 275 28.68 5.98 18.08
C PHE A 275 28.19 7.07 17.11
N ASP A 276 28.89 7.26 15.99
CA ASP A 276 28.48 8.20 14.94
C ASP A 276 28.45 7.60 13.53
N ARG A 277 28.14 8.45 12.56
CA ARG A 277 27.95 8.12 11.14
C ARG A 277 29.17 7.45 10.50
N ARG A 278 30.36 7.61 11.09
CA ARG A 278 31.62 6.98 10.68
C ARG A 278 31.72 5.51 11.08
N ASP A 279 31.00 5.11 12.12
CA ASP A 279 31.04 3.75 12.67
C ASP A 279 30.03 2.82 11.96
N VAL A 280 28.97 3.39 11.39
CA VAL A 280 27.90 2.71 10.63
C VAL A 280 28.41 1.62 9.67
N PRO A 281 29.46 1.82 8.84
CA PRO A 281 30.01 0.75 7.99
C PRO A 281 30.47 -0.48 8.79
N GLY A 282 31.17 -0.29 9.90
CA GLY A 282 31.68 -1.36 10.76
C GLY A 282 30.57 -2.04 11.57
N LEU A 283 29.57 -1.26 12.00
CA LEU A 283 28.37 -1.77 12.67
C LEU A 283 27.52 -2.63 11.71
N LEU A 284 27.40 -2.25 10.43
CA LEU A 284 26.79 -3.09 9.39
C LEU A 284 27.58 -4.38 9.13
N ASP A 285 28.92 -4.31 9.09
CA ASP A 285 29.77 -5.51 8.90
C ASP A 285 29.75 -6.44 10.11
N ALA A 286 29.44 -5.93 11.31
CA ALA A 286 29.24 -6.70 12.53
C ALA A 286 27.81 -7.27 12.68
N GLY A 287 26.84 -6.81 11.88
CA GLY A 287 25.42 -7.14 12.04
C GLY A 287 24.80 -6.54 13.30
N ASP A 288 25.25 -5.36 13.73
CA ASP A 288 24.90 -4.77 15.01
C ASP A 288 23.48 -4.17 15.01
N ASP A 289 22.57 -4.75 15.81
CA ASP A 289 21.15 -4.40 15.85
C ASP A 289 20.90 -2.92 16.21
N ARG A 290 21.87 -2.21 16.80
CA ARG A 290 21.77 -0.77 17.13
C ARG A 290 21.42 0.10 15.92
N LEU A 291 21.75 -0.33 14.70
CA LEU A 291 21.42 0.39 13.47
C LEU A 291 19.95 0.27 13.03
N THR A 292 19.17 -0.65 13.61
CA THR A 292 17.80 -0.93 13.14
C THR A 292 16.74 -0.01 13.73
N PHE A 293 17.05 0.70 14.82
CA PHE A 293 16.14 1.55 15.59
C PHE A 293 16.81 2.85 16.08
N GLY A 294 16.01 3.84 16.48
CA GLY A 294 16.43 5.08 17.13
C GLY A 294 17.56 5.83 16.44
N ARG A 295 18.49 6.37 17.25
CA ARG A 295 19.63 7.17 16.76
C ARG A 295 20.50 6.39 15.77
N GLY A 296 20.57 5.06 15.85
CA GLY A 296 21.28 4.25 14.87
C GLY A 296 20.60 4.22 13.51
N ARG A 297 19.26 4.19 13.46
CA ARG A 297 18.49 4.34 12.22
C ARG A 297 18.65 5.74 11.60
N GLU A 298 18.68 6.79 12.42
CA GLU A 298 18.99 8.15 11.94
C GLU A 298 20.40 8.24 11.34
N LEU A 299 21.41 7.74 12.06
CA LEU A 299 22.80 7.69 11.61
C LEU A 299 22.98 6.85 10.34
N LEU A 300 22.21 5.77 10.19
CA LEU A 300 22.18 4.95 8.99
C LEU A 300 21.63 5.73 7.78
N ALA A 301 20.56 6.51 7.97
CA ALA A 301 20.00 7.38 6.95
C ALA A 301 20.96 8.55 6.60
N GLU A 302 21.57 9.20 7.60
CA GLU A 302 22.61 10.21 7.39
C GLU A 302 23.82 9.64 6.62
N TRP A 303 24.20 8.40 6.90
CA TRP A 303 25.30 7.69 6.24
C TRP A 303 24.94 7.32 4.79
N ALA A 304 23.76 6.74 4.58
CA ALA A 304 23.27 6.42 3.24
C ALA A 304 23.12 7.68 2.37
N ALA A 305 22.80 8.84 2.97
CA ALA A 305 22.76 10.13 2.29
C ALA A 305 24.15 10.59 1.81
N ALA A 306 25.17 10.37 2.63
CA ALA A 306 26.56 10.75 2.32
C ALA A 306 27.25 9.76 1.36
N SER A 307 26.92 8.47 1.46
CA SER A 307 27.59 7.36 0.75
C SER A 307 26.60 6.42 0.05
N PRO A 308 25.67 6.89 -0.81
CA PRO A 308 24.59 6.06 -1.34
C PRO A 308 25.09 4.87 -2.17
N ARG A 309 26.18 5.03 -2.92
CA ARG A 309 26.81 3.92 -3.67
C ARG A 309 27.37 2.84 -2.72
N GLU A 310 27.83 3.20 -1.52
CA GLU A 310 28.31 2.23 -0.54
C GLU A 310 27.12 1.48 0.09
N ALA A 311 26.06 2.18 0.50
CA ALA A 311 24.83 1.56 0.99
C ALA A 311 24.23 0.56 -0.01
N ILE A 312 24.15 0.94 -1.28
CA ILE A 312 23.75 0.05 -2.39
C ILE A 312 24.72 -1.14 -2.53
N THR A 313 26.03 -0.93 -2.37
CA THR A 313 27.03 -2.01 -2.41
C THR A 313 26.89 -2.97 -1.23
N ARG A 314 26.47 -2.51 -0.04
CA ARG A 314 26.15 -3.38 1.10
C ARG A 314 24.90 -4.22 0.81
N LEU A 315 23.81 -3.59 0.36
CA LEU A 315 22.58 -4.31 -0.05
C LEU A 315 22.86 -5.40 -1.09
N VAL A 316 23.68 -5.11 -2.11
CA VAL A 316 24.04 -6.09 -3.15
C VAL A 316 24.90 -7.25 -2.63
N ARG A 317 25.75 -7.01 -1.63
CA ARG A 317 26.55 -8.08 -0.98
C ARG A 317 25.72 -8.97 -0.05
N GLY A 318 24.54 -8.51 0.35
CA GLY A 318 23.67 -9.15 1.34
C GLY A 318 23.98 -8.67 2.76
N LEU A 319 22.92 -8.50 3.54
CA LEU A 319 22.93 -8.16 4.96
C LEU A 319 21.96 -9.10 5.72
N PRO A 320 22.01 -9.16 7.06
CA PRO A 320 20.91 -9.74 7.83
C PRO A 320 19.58 -9.04 7.49
N GLU A 321 18.45 -9.75 7.55
CA GLU A 321 17.17 -9.27 7.02
C GLU A 321 16.72 -7.93 7.63
N ALA A 322 16.88 -7.74 8.94
CA ALA A 322 16.55 -6.49 9.62
C ALA A 322 17.39 -5.31 9.10
N HIS A 323 18.71 -5.47 9.01
CA HIS A 323 19.62 -4.47 8.45
C HIS A 323 19.35 -4.21 6.97
N GLU A 324 19.04 -5.25 6.19
CA GLU A 324 18.69 -5.11 4.77
C GLU A 324 17.44 -4.24 4.58
N GLN A 325 16.39 -4.47 5.37
CA GLN A 325 15.17 -3.67 5.31
C GLN A 325 15.41 -2.21 5.69
N VAL A 326 16.13 -1.94 6.79
CA VAL A 326 16.35 -0.56 7.28
C VAL A 326 17.38 0.20 6.43
N VAL A 327 18.40 -0.46 5.86
CA VAL A 327 19.27 0.14 4.83
C VAL A 327 18.49 0.44 3.55
N PHE A 328 17.60 -0.46 3.12
CA PHE A 328 16.80 -0.25 1.91
C PHE A 328 15.79 0.89 2.06
N ASP A 329 15.04 0.97 3.17
CA ASP A 329 14.17 2.10 3.48
C ASP A 329 14.97 3.42 3.49
N SER A 330 16.14 3.44 4.14
CA SER A 330 17.04 4.60 4.16
C SER A 330 17.46 5.06 2.75
N VAL A 331 17.81 4.11 1.89
CA VAL A 331 18.19 4.36 0.48
C VAL A 331 16.98 4.82 -0.35
N LEU A 332 15.78 4.29 -0.08
CA LEU A 332 14.55 4.60 -0.82
C LEU A 332 14.00 5.99 -0.47
N ASP A 333 14.00 6.39 0.79
CA ASP A 333 13.53 7.72 1.20
C ASP A 333 14.41 8.85 0.64
N LEU A 334 15.71 8.61 0.47
CA LEU A 334 16.61 9.53 -0.23
C LEU A 334 16.22 9.76 -1.69
N HIS A 335 15.63 8.78 -2.38
CA HIS A 335 15.07 8.97 -3.73
C HIS A 335 13.77 9.77 -3.72
N ARG A 336 12.93 9.57 -2.70
CA ARG A 336 11.66 10.29 -2.54
C ARG A 336 11.88 11.77 -2.23
N LEU A 337 12.96 12.09 -1.50
CA LEU A 337 13.37 13.45 -1.12
C LEU A 337 14.40 14.09 -2.08
N ALA A 338 14.82 13.39 -3.15
CA ALA A 338 15.83 13.87 -4.08
C ALA A 338 15.37 15.12 -4.87
N GLU A 339 16.28 16.09 -5.03
CA GLU A 339 16.07 17.22 -5.94
C GLU A 339 15.92 16.76 -7.40
N PRO A 340 15.19 17.49 -8.27
CA PRO A 340 15.03 17.14 -9.68
C PRO A 340 16.36 16.97 -10.42
N GLY A 341 16.66 15.73 -10.82
CA GLY A 341 17.92 15.35 -11.49
C GLY A 341 18.96 14.69 -10.57
N ALA A 342 18.78 14.72 -9.25
CA ALA A 342 19.48 13.84 -8.32
C ALA A 342 18.89 12.42 -8.35
N ASN A 343 19.70 11.41 -8.02
CA ASN A 343 19.36 10.01 -8.22
C ASN A 343 20.18 9.08 -7.29
N PRO A 344 20.01 9.15 -5.96
CA PRO A 344 20.88 8.45 -5.00
C PRO A 344 20.76 6.92 -5.09
N THR A 345 19.56 6.42 -5.35
CA THR A 345 19.19 5.02 -5.64
C THR A 345 19.74 4.47 -6.95
N LEU A 346 20.27 5.33 -7.83
CA LEU A 346 20.72 4.95 -9.18
C LEU A 346 19.61 4.28 -10.01
N PHE A 347 18.42 4.89 -10.17
CA PHE A 347 17.43 4.48 -11.18
C PHE A 347 17.75 5.11 -12.56
N PRO A 348 17.75 4.38 -13.68
CA PRO A 348 17.72 2.93 -13.81
C PRO A 348 18.99 2.29 -13.22
N PRO A 349 18.91 1.08 -12.65
CA PRO A 349 20.02 0.44 -11.95
C PRO A 349 21.27 0.37 -12.81
N ALA A 350 22.25 1.19 -12.45
CA ALA A 350 23.53 1.26 -13.13
C ALA A 350 24.40 0.06 -12.73
N ALA A 351 24.16 -1.10 -13.35
CA ALA A 351 24.90 -2.34 -13.09
C ALA A 351 26.42 -2.20 -13.37
N SER A 352 26.84 -1.24 -14.19
CA SER A 352 28.25 -0.86 -14.38
C SER A 352 28.86 -0.06 -13.21
N VAL A 353 28.02 0.49 -12.33
CA VAL A 353 28.40 1.25 -11.12
C VAL A 353 28.33 0.36 -9.88
N VAL A 354 27.32 -0.51 -9.77
CA VAL A 354 27.26 -1.60 -8.79
C VAL A 354 26.67 -2.86 -9.46
N PRO A 355 27.47 -3.89 -9.80
CA PRO A 355 26.99 -5.10 -10.46
C PRO A 355 25.94 -5.86 -9.63
N GLY A 356 24.84 -6.29 -10.25
CA GLY A 356 23.74 -7.01 -9.59
C GLY A 356 22.74 -6.12 -8.83
N TRP A 357 22.92 -4.79 -8.84
CA TRP A 357 21.96 -3.86 -8.23
C TRP A 357 20.59 -3.89 -8.91
N ASP A 358 20.54 -4.14 -10.21
CA ASP A 358 19.32 -4.33 -11.00
C ASP A 358 18.42 -5.43 -10.45
N VAL A 359 18.97 -6.62 -10.24
CA VAL A 359 18.23 -7.76 -9.68
C VAL A 359 17.88 -7.51 -8.22
N LYS A 360 18.81 -6.98 -7.41
CA LYS A 360 18.59 -6.75 -5.98
C LYS A 360 17.53 -5.68 -5.72
N LEU A 361 17.57 -4.55 -6.43
CA LEU A 361 16.59 -3.47 -6.34
C LEU A 361 15.19 -3.94 -6.76
N ALA A 362 15.08 -4.72 -7.84
CA ALA A 362 13.80 -5.31 -8.27
C ALA A 362 13.26 -6.36 -7.28
N GLY A 363 14.14 -7.06 -6.55
CA GLY A 363 13.76 -7.92 -5.43
C GLY A 363 13.22 -7.14 -4.23
N LEU A 364 14.00 -6.16 -3.75
CA LEU A 364 13.66 -5.33 -2.58
C LEU A 364 12.37 -4.52 -2.80
N LEU A 365 12.19 -3.91 -3.99
CA LEU A 365 10.96 -3.19 -4.31
C LEU A 365 9.71 -4.10 -4.31
N ARG A 366 9.79 -5.32 -4.85
CA ARG A 366 8.66 -6.28 -4.80
C ARG A 366 8.39 -6.83 -3.40
N ALA A 367 9.42 -6.97 -2.56
CA ALA A 367 9.23 -7.32 -1.16
C ALA A 367 8.57 -6.18 -0.36
N ARG A 368 8.84 -4.92 -0.73
CA ARG A 368 8.34 -3.71 -0.05
C ARG A 368 6.96 -3.26 -0.54
N LEU A 369 6.64 -3.52 -1.80
CA LEU A 369 5.39 -3.17 -2.48
C LEU A 369 4.60 -4.46 -2.71
N ASP A 370 3.78 -4.83 -1.72
CA ASP A 370 3.09 -6.12 -1.60
C ASP A 370 2.10 -6.49 -2.72
N ARG A 371 1.80 -5.53 -3.61
CA ARG A 371 0.75 -5.60 -4.62
C ARG A 371 1.21 -4.96 -5.94
N HIS A 372 0.80 -5.58 -7.05
CA HIS A 372 1.17 -5.14 -8.41
C HIS A 372 0.78 -3.69 -8.69
N GLU A 373 -0.38 -3.26 -8.19
CA GLU A 373 -0.88 -1.89 -8.36
C GLU A 373 0.05 -0.86 -7.72
N LEU A 374 0.66 -1.19 -6.56
CA LEU A 374 1.64 -0.32 -5.90
C LEU A 374 2.98 -0.28 -6.65
N VAL A 375 3.38 -1.39 -7.26
CA VAL A 375 4.59 -1.44 -8.12
C VAL A 375 4.38 -0.57 -9.36
N VAL A 376 3.21 -0.68 -10.01
CA VAL A 376 2.84 0.16 -11.16
C VAL A 376 2.74 1.63 -10.78
N GLU A 377 2.13 1.97 -9.63
CA GLU A 377 2.09 3.34 -9.10
C GLU A 377 3.51 3.90 -8.84
N PHE A 378 4.38 3.11 -8.20
CA PHE A 378 5.76 3.50 -7.94
C PHE A 378 6.54 3.79 -9.24
N VAL A 379 6.45 2.89 -10.23
CA VAL A 379 7.08 3.11 -11.54
C VAL A 379 6.53 4.37 -12.21
N ARG A 380 5.20 4.50 -12.27
CA ARG A 380 4.52 5.66 -12.87
C ARG A 380 4.99 6.98 -12.25
N ASP A 381 4.93 7.11 -10.93
CA ASP A 381 5.01 8.43 -10.26
C ASP A 381 6.40 8.78 -9.71
N TYR A 382 7.26 7.77 -9.47
CA TYR A 382 8.61 7.95 -8.92
C TYR A 382 9.74 7.58 -9.89
N VAL A 383 9.44 6.89 -11.00
CA VAL A 383 10.46 6.45 -11.97
C VAL A 383 10.27 7.09 -13.36
N ILE A 384 9.04 7.17 -13.90
CA ILE A 384 8.78 7.66 -15.28
C ILE A 384 7.94 8.95 -15.38
N ALA A 385 7.42 9.52 -14.28
CA ALA A 385 6.71 10.80 -14.33
C ALA A 385 7.62 11.95 -14.81
N PRO A 386 7.06 13.08 -15.30
CA PRO A 386 7.85 14.22 -15.77
C PRO A 386 8.89 14.68 -14.73
N GLY A 387 10.17 14.68 -15.12
CA GLY A 387 11.29 15.01 -14.25
C GLY A 387 11.85 13.86 -13.40
N ARG A 388 11.29 12.64 -13.48
CA ARG A 388 11.85 11.41 -12.91
C ARG A 388 12.90 10.77 -13.85
N PRO A 389 13.80 9.89 -13.34
CA PRO A 389 14.99 9.47 -14.08
C PRO A 389 14.75 8.75 -15.42
N LEU A 390 13.58 8.14 -15.63
CA LEU A 390 13.26 7.36 -16.83
C LEU A 390 12.16 7.95 -17.74
N HIS A 391 11.74 9.20 -17.53
CA HIS A 391 10.61 9.81 -18.25
C HIS A 391 10.58 9.53 -19.76
N ASP A 392 11.61 9.94 -20.49
CA ASP A 392 11.74 9.73 -21.94
C ASP A 392 12.57 8.47 -22.29
N ARG A 393 12.83 7.57 -21.33
CA ARG A 393 13.89 6.54 -21.43
C ARG A 393 13.51 5.15 -20.93
N PHE A 394 12.34 4.93 -20.34
CA PHE A 394 11.95 3.65 -19.74
C PHE A 394 12.07 2.44 -20.71
N HIS A 395 11.82 2.65 -22.01
CA HIS A 395 12.04 1.66 -23.07
C HIS A 395 13.49 1.11 -23.16
N ALA A 396 14.51 1.85 -22.72
CA ALA A 396 15.89 1.35 -22.67
C ALA A 396 16.16 0.43 -21.45
N HIS A 397 15.17 0.28 -20.56
CA HIS A 397 15.28 -0.41 -19.27
C HIS A 397 14.13 -1.40 -19.04
N GLU A 398 13.46 -1.85 -20.11
CA GLU A 398 12.37 -2.82 -20.09
C GLU A 398 12.74 -4.12 -19.36
N SER A 399 13.97 -4.60 -19.50
CA SER A 399 14.46 -5.80 -18.80
C SER A 399 14.52 -5.66 -17.28
N TRP A 400 14.71 -4.44 -16.76
CA TRP A 400 14.64 -4.19 -15.32
C TRP A 400 13.19 -3.98 -14.84
N LEU A 401 12.35 -3.35 -15.66
CA LEU A 401 10.93 -3.20 -15.37
C LEU A 401 10.21 -4.56 -15.35
N ASP A 402 10.58 -5.48 -16.25
CA ASP A 402 10.17 -6.89 -16.24
C ASP A 402 10.61 -7.62 -14.94
N LEU A 403 11.88 -7.49 -14.53
CA LEU A 403 12.37 -8.01 -13.24
C LEU A 403 11.61 -7.44 -12.03
N LEU A 404 11.13 -6.20 -12.11
CA LEU A 404 10.31 -5.54 -11.10
C LEU A 404 8.83 -6.00 -11.12
N GLY A 405 8.41 -6.71 -12.18
CA GLY A 405 7.04 -7.23 -12.35
C GLY A 405 6.18 -6.43 -13.34
N VAL A 406 6.74 -5.44 -14.03
CA VAL A 406 6.06 -4.55 -15.00
C VAL A 406 6.62 -4.79 -16.42
N PRO A 407 6.31 -5.93 -17.06
CA PRO A 407 6.82 -6.26 -18.38
C PRO A 407 6.13 -5.42 -19.48
N PRO A 408 6.79 -5.22 -20.65
CA PRO A 408 6.15 -4.66 -21.86
C PRO A 408 4.95 -5.46 -22.39
N SER A 409 4.67 -6.64 -21.82
CA SER A 409 3.50 -7.47 -22.12
C SER A 409 2.33 -7.29 -21.15
N ASP A 410 2.43 -6.45 -20.10
CA ASP A 410 1.31 -6.18 -19.20
C ASP A 410 0.47 -4.97 -19.68
N PRO A 411 -0.75 -5.19 -20.21
CA PRO A 411 -1.64 -4.11 -20.61
C PRO A 411 -2.24 -3.33 -19.43
N ALA A 412 -2.33 -3.92 -18.23
CA ALA A 412 -2.90 -3.27 -17.05
C ALA A 412 -1.97 -2.22 -16.44
N SER A 413 -0.66 -2.30 -16.73
CA SER A 413 0.35 -1.35 -16.25
C SER A 413 0.09 0.10 -16.68
N GLY A 414 -0.53 0.34 -17.84
CA GLY A 414 -0.69 1.67 -18.44
C GLY A 414 0.63 2.42 -18.75
N ILE A 415 1.78 1.76 -18.55
CA ILE A 415 3.13 2.32 -18.71
C ILE A 415 3.62 2.17 -20.15
N TYR A 416 3.26 1.06 -20.80
CA TYR A 416 3.57 0.79 -22.19
C TYR A 416 2.38 1.12 -23.09
N GLY A 417 2.64 1.84 -24.18
CA GLY A 417 1.63 2.08 -25.22
C GLY A 417 1.25 0.79 -25.95
N VAL A 418 0.06 0.79 -26.58
CA VAL A 418 -0.43 -0.38 -27.32
C VAL A 418 0.59 -0.80 -28.39
N PRO A 419 0.98 -2.10 -28.47
CA PRO A 419 1.98 -2.59 -29.41
C PRO A 419 1.37 -2.78 -30.82
N THR A 420 0.84 -1.70 -31.40
CA THR A 420 0.04 -1.69 -32.63
C THR A 420 0.71 -2.44 -33.79
N GLY A 421 2.02 -2.29 -33.99
CA GLY A 421 2.78 -3.04 -35.00
C GLY A 421 2.77 -4.57 -34.81
N ARG A 422 2.78 -5.05 -33.56
CA ARG A 422 2.63 -6.49 -33.23
C ARG A 422 1.23 -6.98 -33.57
N ILE A 423 0.21 -6.21 -33.18
CA ILE A 423 -1.21 -6.50 -33.45
C ILE A 423 -1.48 -6.54 -34.97
N VAL A 424 -0.90 -5.61 -35.73
CA VAL A 424 -0.97 -5.57 -37.20
C VAL A 424 -0.32 -6.81 -37.83
N ALA A 425 0.84 -7.25 -37.34
CA ALA A 425 1.48 -8.48 -37.83
C ALA A 425 0.62 -9.72 -37.51
N GLU A 426 0.16 -9.85 -36.27
CA GLU A 426 -0.72 -10.94 -35.83
C GLU A 426 -2.00 -11.06 -36.69
N ILE A 427 -2.68 -9.94 -36.95
CA ILE A 427 -3.88 -9.91 -37.81
C ILE A 427 -3.54 -10.23 -39.27
N ARG A 428 -2.37 -9.80 -39.76
CA ARG A 428 -1.90 -10.15 -41.12
C ARG A 428 -1.64 -11.63 -41.27
N ASP A 429 -1.10 -12.29 -40.26
CA ASP A 429 -0.70 -13.70 -40.35
C ASP A 429 -1.85 -14.66 -39.98
N THR A 430 -2.55 -14.41 -38.87
CA THR A 430 -3.59 -15.29 -38.33
C THR A 430 -5.01 -14.99 -38.84
N LYS A 431 -5.25 -13.76 -39.32
CA LYS A 431 -6.59 -13.20 -39.62
C LYS A 431 -7.52 -13.09 -38.39
N THR A 432 -6.96 -13.12 -37.19
CA THR A 432 -7.67 -13.01 -35.90
C THR A 432 -6.99 -12.00 -34.97
N LEU A 433 -7.68 -11.65 -33.88
CA LEU A 433 -7.15 -10.87 -32.77
C LEU A 433 -7.07 -11.78 -31.54
N GLY A 434 -5.86 -12.01 -31.02
CA GLY A 434 -5.62 -12.83 -29.84
C GLY A 434 -6.00 -12.13 -28.53
N ALA A 435 -6.00 -12.90 -27.44
CA ALA A 435 -6.44 -12.44 -26.12
C ALA A 435 -5.61 -11.23 -25.62
N ASP A 436 -4.27 -11.34 -25.67
CA ASP A 436 -3.35 -10.29 -25.24
C ASP A 436 -3.55 -9.00 -26.02
N SER A 437 -3.65 -9.10 -27.35
CA SER A 437 -3.83 -7.97 -28.25
C SER A 437 -5.20 -7.31 -28.08
N ARG A 438 -6.25 -8.07 -27.74
CA ARG A 438 -7.54 -7.52 -27.28
C ARG A 438 -7.40 -6.81 -25.94
N ALA A 439 -6.67 -7.38 -24.97
CA ALA A 439 -6.47 -6.79 -23.65
C ALA A 439 -5.70 -5.46 -23.72
N PHE A 440 -4.65 -5.37 -24.54
CA PHE A 440 -3.92 -4.12 -24.82
C PHE A 440 -4.83 -3.02 -25.40
N LEU A 441 -5.68 -3.36 -26.38
CA LEU A 441 -6.60 -2.39 -26.96
C LEU A 441 -7.70 -1.97 -25.96
N ALA A 442 -8.16 -2.87 -25.09
CA ALA A 442 -9.18 -2.59 -24.08
C ALA A 442 -8.66 -1.78 -22.88
N ALA A 443 -7.36 -1.88 -22.55
CA ALA A 443 -6.72 -1.13 -21.48
C ALA A 443 -6.18 0.25 -21.91
N ALA A 444 -6.25 0.57 -23.20
CA ALA A 444 -5.80 1.86 -23.74
C ALA A 444 -6.66 3.02 -23.22
N THR A 445 -6.03 4.20 -23.00
CA THR A 445 -6.75 5.43 -22.61
C THR A 445 -7.70 5.94 -23.69
N ASP A 446 -7.42 5.61 -24.96
CA ASP A 446 -8.32 5.82 -26.12
C ASP A 446 -8.28 4.57 -27.02
N PRO A 447 -9.15 3.57 -26.77
CA PRO A 447 -9.21 2.34 -27.57
C PRO A 447 -9.51 2.60 -29.05
N ILE A 448 -10.31 3.62 -29.37
CA ILE A 448 -10.71 3.92 -30.75
C ILE A 448 -9.54 4.48 -31.56
N THR A 449 -8.73 5.37 -30.98
CA THR A 449 -7.51 5.87 -31.64
C THR A 449 -6.47 4.77 -31.83
N GLU A 450 -6.27 3.88 -30.85
CA GLU A 450 -5.31 2.77 -31.01
C GLU A 450 -5.81 1.73 -32.03
N VAL A 451 -7.12 1.41 -32.06
CA VAL A 451 -7.69 0.59 -33.13
C VAL A 451 -7.54 1.26 -34.50
N ARG A 452 -7.75 2.58 -34.62
CA ARG A 452 -7.51 3.32 -35.88
C ARG A 452 -6.06 3.16 -36.36
N ARG A 453 -5.06 3.27 -35.48
CA ARG A 453 -3.64 3.00 -35.83
C ARG A 453 -3.39 1.55 -36.26
N VAL A 454 -4.10 0.57 -35.69
CA VAL A 454 -4.05 -0.82 -36.16
C VAL A 454 -4.71 -0.96 -37.55
N LEU A 455 -5.81 -0.25 -37.80
CA LEU A 455 -6.47 -0.21 -39.11
C LEU A 455 -5.61 0.46 -40.19
N ASP A 456 -4.89 1.55 -39.88
CA ASP A 456 -3.91 2.18 -40.77
C ASP A 456 -2.83 1.18 -41.25
N GLY A 457 -2.43 0.25 -40.36
CA GLY A 457 -1.51 -0.83 -40.66
C GLY A 457 -2.10 -1.99 -41.48
N LEU A 458 -3.41 -2.00 -41.74
CA LEU A 458 -4.13 -3.10 -42.38
C LEU A 458 -4.75 -2.68 -43.72
N ALA A 459 -4.26 -3.28 -44.81
CA ALA A 459 -4.79 -3.04 -46.15
C ALA A 459 -6.06 -3.89 -46.43
N GLY A 460 -7.03 -3.84 -45.53
CA GLY A 460 -8.29 -4.61 -45.49
C GLY A 460 -8.42 -5.48 -44.23
N VAL A 461 -9.59 -5.48 -43.59
CA VAL A 461 -9.84 -6.07 -42.26
C VAL A 461 -10.62 -7.40 -42.37
N PRO A 462 -10.26 -8.47 -41.63
CA PRO A 462 -11.09 -9.68 -41.51
C PRO A 462 -12.40 -9.42 -40.75
N PRO A 463 -13.57 -9.99 -41.15
CA PRO A 463 -14.84 -9.80 -40.43
C PRO A 463 -14.79 -10.13 -38.93
N LYS A 464 -14.03 -11.16 -38.54
CA LYS A 464 -13.82 -11.52 -37.13
C LYS A 464 -13.14 -10.39 -36.35
N VAL A 465 -12.06 -9.83 -36.90
CA VAL A 465 -11.31 -8.74 -36.26
C VAL A 465 -12.14 -7.46 -36.18
N ALA A 466 -12.95 -7.17 -37.21
CA ALA A 466 -13.89 -6.06 -37.16
C ALA A 466 -14.96 -6.24 -36.08
N ALA A 467 -15.53 -7.45 -35.93
CA ALA A 467 -16.50 -7.74 -34.87
C ALA A 467 -15.90 -7.63 -33.46
N GLU A 468 -14.61 -7.96 -33.28
CA GLU A 468 -13.87 -7.73 -32.03
C GLU A 468 -13.71 -6.23 -31.74
N PHE A 469 -13.33 -5.43 -32.74
CA PHE A 469 -13.20 -3.96 -32.60
C PHE A 469 -14.54 -3.27 -32.31
N VAL A 470 -15.67 -3.78 -32.83
CA VAL A 470 -17.04 -3.35 -32.46
C VAL A 470 -17.32 -3.54 -30.96
N GLY A 471 -16.65 -4.48 -30.31
CA GLY A 471 -16.74 -4.68 -28.86
C GLY A 471 -16.06 -3.58 -28.03
N LEU A 472 -15.11 -2.85 -28.61
CA LEU A 472 -14.24 -1.90 -27.89
C LEU A 472 -14.74 -0.44 -27.90
N GLY A 473 -15.61 -0.06 -28.83
CA GLY A 473 -16.19 1.30 -28.85
C GLY A 473 -17.20 1.53 -27.74
N ALA A 474 -17.28 2.74 -27.19
CA ALA A 474 -18.25 3.07 -26.16
C ALA A 474 -19.66 3.12 -26.77
N ASP A 475 -19.89 4.04 -27.71
CA ASP A 475 -21.21 4.30 -28.30
C ASP A 475 -21.41 3.71 -29.72
N GLU A 476 -22.60 3.93 -30.29
CA GLU A 476 -22.95 3.46 -31.64
C GLU A 476 -22.26 4.25 -32.77
N ARG A 477 -21.91 5.52 -32.53
CA ARG A 477 -21.28 6.39 -33.51
C ARG A 477 -19.80 6.07 -33.68
N GLU A 478 -19.06 5.89 -32.58
CA GLU A 478 -17.66 5.46 -32.63
C GLU A 478 -17.51 4.14 -33.40
N VAL A 479 -18.40 3.19 -33.12
CA VAL A 479 -18.49 1.90 -33.81
C VAL A 479 -18.83 2.07 -35.29
N THR A 480 -19.74 2.98 -35.62
CA THR A 480 -20.13 3.29 -37.01
C THR A 480 -18.95 3.89 -37.80
N ASP A 481 -18.31 4.95 -37.26
CA ASP A 481 -17.13 5.60 -37.86
C ASP A 481 -15.98 4.58 -38.09
N LEU A 482 -15.75 3.69 -37.13
CA LEU A 482 -14.72 2.66 -37.19
C LEU A 482 -15.00 1.60 -38.26
N LEU A 483 -16.27 1.20 -38.41
CA LEU A 483 -16.69 0.25 -39.44
C LEU A 483 -16.69 0.86 -40.84
N GLU A 484 -17.06 2.14 -41.01
CA GLU A 484 -16.88 2.86 -42.27
C GLU A 484 -15.41 2.92 -42.69
N TYR A 485 -14.50 3.20 -41.75
CA TYR A 485 -13.07 3.22 -42.02
C TYR A 485 -12.54 1.83 -42.45
N ALA A 486 -12.94 0.78 -41.74
CA ALA A 486 -12.62 -0.61 -42.08
C ALA A 486 -13.19 -1.04 -43.45
N LEU A 487 -14.36 -0.52 -43.84
CA LEU A 487 -14.98 -0.74 -45.14
C LEU A 487 -14.18 -0.08 -46.27
N ASP A 488 -13.81 1.19 -46.15
CA ASP A 488 -13.08 1.91 -47.21
C ASP A 488 -11.70 1.27 -47.49
N LEU A 489 -10.99 0.84 -46.45
CA LEU A 489 -9.71 0.12 -46.56
C LEU A 489 -9.81 -1.19 -47.36
N GLY A 490 -10.95 -1.90 -47.29
CA GLY A 490 -11.18 -3.14 -48.04
C GLY A 490 -11.89 -2.96 -49.39
N TYR A 491 -12.79 -1.98 -49.49
CA TYR A 491 -13.56 -1.68 -50.71
C TYR A 491 -12.63 -1.33 -51.88
N ALA A 492 -11.52 -0.63 -51.61
CA ALA A 492 -10.48 -0.31 -52.58
C ALA A 492 -9.84 -1.54 -53.29
N LYS A 493 -10.06 -2.76 -52.75
CA LYS A 493 -9.58 -4.03 -53.33
C LYS A 493 -10.70 -4.98 -53.75
N GLY A 494 -11.79 -5.04 -52.98
CA GLY A 494 -12.86 -6.00 -53.17
C GLY A 494 -14.13 -5.46 -53.82
N GLY A 495 -14.32 -4.14 -53.86
CA GLY A 495 -15.52 -3.50 -54.36
C GLY A 495 -16.81 -3.87 -53.59
N ALA A 496 -17.96 -3.58 -54.20
CA ALA A 496 -19.26 -3.68 -53.55
C ALA A 496 -19.66 -5.11 -53.12
N THR A 497 -19.28 -6.14 -53.88
CA THR A 497 -19.59 -7.55 -53.56
C THR A 497 -18.76 -8.08 -52.39
N TRP A 498 -17.56 -7.54 -52.18
CA TRP A 498 -16.80 -7.77 -50.95
C TRP A 498 -17.45 -7.06 -49.77
N ALA A 499 -17.79 -5.77 -49.91
CA ALA A 499 -18.39 -4.98 -48.83
C ALA A 499 -19.75 -5.56 -48.37
N GLU A 500 -20.60 -5.99 -49.30
CA GLU A 500 -21.85 -6.70 -49.03
C GLU A 500 -21.60 -7.95 -48.16
N LYS A 501 -20.70 -8.84 -48.60
CA LYS A 501 -20.40 -10.07 -47.85
C LYS A 501 -19.79 -9.76 -46.48
N TRP A 502 -18.83 -8.83 -46.44
CA TRP A 502 -18.13 -8.46 -45.21
C TRP A 502 -19.10 -7.93 -44.15
N LEU A 503 -20.05 -7.08 -44.52
CA LEU A 503 -21.09 -6.58 -43.62
C LEU A 503 -22.00 -7.68 -43.10
N ILE A 504 -22.38 -8.65 -43.93
CA ILE A 504 -23.16 -9.84 -43.52
C ILE A 504 -22.35 -10.67 -42.52
N ASP A 505 -21.08 -10.95 -42.82
CA ASP A 505 -20.18 -11.74 -41.97
C ASP A 505 -19.94 -11.03 -40.61
N VAL A 506 -19.78 -9.70 -40.57
CA VAL A 506 -19.64 -8.92 -39.33
C VAL A 506 -20.95 -8.89 -38.53
N HIS A 507 -22.10 -8.62 -39.17
CA HIS A 507 -23.42 -8.54 -38.52
C HIS A 507 -23.80 -9.86 -37.81
N GLY A 508 -23.43 -10.99 -38.41
CA GLY A 508 -23.60 -12.32 -37.82
C GLY A 508 -22.66 -12.65 -36.65
N LEU A 509 -21.55 -11.92 -36.50
CA LEU A 509 -20.55 -12.14 -35.45
C LEU A 509 -20.70 -11.22 -34.23
N VAL A 510 -21.33 -10.05 -34.38
CA VAL A 510 -21.53 -9.10 -33.26
C VAL A 510 -22.77 -9.42 -32.42
N GLU A 511 -22.73 -8.98 -31.15
CA GLU A 511 -23.89 -8.99 -30.26
C GLU A 511 -25.09 -8.23 -30.86
N ALA A 512 -26.30 -8.68 -30.54
CA ALA A 512 -27.54 -8.07 -31.04
C ALA A 512 -27.60 -6.54 -30.82
N LYS A 513 -27.16 -6.06 -29.64
CA LYS A 513 -27.13 -4.62 -29.29
C LYS A 513 -26.22 -3.75 -30.17
N ARG A 514 -25.25 -4.34 -30.89
CA ARG A 514 -24.32 -3.64 -31.79
C ARG A 514 -24.66 -3.83 -33.29
N ARG A 515 -25.64 -4.67 -33.63
CA ARG A 515 -26.08 -4.88 -35.02
C ARG A 515 -26.60 -3.62 -35.73
N PRO A 516 -27.32 -2.70 -35.06
CA PRO A 516 -27.71 -1.41 -35.66
C PRO A 516 -26.51 -0.63 -36.22
N ALA A 517 -25.42 -0.49 -35.45
CA ALA A 517 -24.21 0.21 -35.87
C ALA A 517 -23.57 -0.39 -37.14
N VAL A 518 -23.57 -1.73 -37.28
CA VAL A 518 -23.06 -2.41 -38.50
C VAL A 518 -23.91 -2.07 -39.72
N LEU A 519 -25.23 -1.97 -39.54
CA LEU A 519 -26.16 -1.60 -40.61
C LEU A 519 -26.08 -0.10 -40.94
N ALA A 520 -25.86 0.76 -39.94
CA ALA A 520 -25.65 2.20 -40.10
C ALA A 520 -24.38 2.48 -40.92
N ALA A 521 -23.25 1.85 -40.57
CA ALA A 521 -21.99 1.96 -41.33
C ALA A 521 -22.15 1.46 -42.77
N GLY A 522 -22.85 0.34 -42.97
CA GLY A 522 -23.18 -0.15 -44.30
C GLY A 522 -24.03 0.83 -45.11
N LEU A 523 -25.10 1.37 -44.52
CA LEU A 523 -25.98 2.34 -45.15
C LEU A 523 -25.22 3.62 -45.53
N ALA A 524 -24.41 4.17 -44.62
CA ALA A 524 -23.60 5.36 -44.85
C ALA A 524 -22.58 5.14 -45.99
N HIS A 525 -21.84 4.03 -45.97
CA HIS A 525 -20.88 3.66 -47.01
C HIS A 525 -21.54 3.52 -48.40
N PHE A 526 -22.64 2.76 -48.53
CA PHE A 526 -23.32 2.62 -49.82
C PHE A 526 -23.99 3.92 -50.30
N THR A 527 -24.52 4.74 -49.39
CA THR A 527 -25.08 6.08 -49.70
C THR A 527 -23.99 7.03 -50.21
N ARG A 528 -22.83 7.07 -49.53
CA ARG A 528 -21.65 7.85 -49.92
C ARG A 528 -21.08 7.43 -51.27
N LEU A 529 -21.19 6.15 -51.62
CA LEU A 529 -20.84 5.61 -52.94
C LEU A 529 -21.92 5.83 -54.02
N ALA A 530 -23.04 6.50 -53.69
CA ALA A 530 -24.21 6.70 -54.55
C ALA A 530 -24.77 5.40 -55.14
N ARG A 531 -24.87 4.35 -54.31
CA ARG A 531 -25.36 3.01 -54.69
C ARG A 531 -26.58 2.60 -53.87
N GLU A 532 -27.46 1.83 -54.49
CA GLU A 532 -28.55 1.14 -53.80
C GLU A 532 -28.00 0.14 -52.77
N LEU A 533 -28.66 0.02 -51.62
CA LEU A 533 -28.26 -0.93 -50.58
C LEU A 533 -28.54 -2.38 -51.05
N PRO A 534 -27.54 -3.30 -51.01
CA PRO A 534 -27.75 -4.69 -51.39
C PRO A 534 -28.93 -5.35 -50.69
N VAL A 535 -29.74 -6.12 -51.43
CA VAL A 535 -30.96 -6.76 -50.92
C VAL A 535 -30.72 -7.62 -49.67
N PRO A 536 -29.62 -8.38 -49.52
CA PRO A 536 -29.34 -9.09 -48.28
C PRO A 536 -29.13 -8.19 -47.06
N LEU A 537 -28.55 -6.99 -47.24
CA LEU A 537 -28.40 -6.00 -46.16
C LEU A 537 -29.74 -5.36 -45.79
N LEU A 538 -30.61 -5.07 -46.77
CA LEU A 538 -32.00 -4.65 -46.51
C LEU A 538 -32.78 -5.72 -45.72
N VAL A 539 -32.58 -7.00 -46.03
CA VAL A 539 -33.18 -8.12 -45.29
C VAL A 539 -32.65 -8.22 -43.86
N LEU A 540 -31.35 -8.02 -43.63
CA LEU A 540 -30.77 -7.97 -42.28
C LEU A 540 -31.24 -6.74 -41.48
N ALA A 541 -31.41 -5.58 -42.13
CA ALA A 541 -31.95 -4.38 -41.51
C ALA A 541 -33.38 -4.61 -41.02
N LEU A 542 -34.27 -5.10 -41.89
CA LEU A 542 -35.66 -5.40 -41.52
C LEU A 542 -35.77 -6.45 -40.40
N ARG A 543 -34.88 -7.45 -40.36
CA ARG A 543 -34.83 -8.43 -39.26
C ARG A 543 -34.32 -7.83 -37.95
N THR A 544 -33.28 -7.00 -38.00
CA THR A 544 -32.72 -6.33 -36.81
C THR A 544 -33.74 -5.37 -36.19
N GLU A 545 -34.43 -4.59 -37.03
CA GLU A 545 -35.53 -3.72 -36.60
C GLU A 545 -36.69 -4.53 -36.00
N ALA A 546 -37.06 -5.66 -36.61
CA ALA A 546 -38.09 -6.57 -36.10
C ALA A 546 -37.74 -7.17 -34.72
N ASP A 547 -36.46 -7.38 -34.42
CA ASP A 547 -35.98 -7.93 -33.15
C ASP A 547 -35.73 -6.86 -32.07
N ASN A 548 -35.52 -5.58 -32.47
CA ASN A 548 -35.41 -4.44 -31.57
C ASN A 548 -36.76 -3.88 -31.09
N LEU A 549 -37.88 -4.29 -31.70
CA LEU A 549 -39.22 -3.85 -31.29
C LEU A 549 -39.64 -4.44 -29.93
N ASP A 550 -40.26 -3.58 -29.11
CA ASP A 550 -41.03 -3.94 -27.93
C ASP A 550 -41.96 -5.16 -28.22
N PRO A 551 -42.00 -6.20 -27.37
CA PRO A 551 -42.96 -7.31 -27.47
C PRO A 551 -44.43 -6.89 -27.69
N ALA A 552 -44.87 -5.75 -27.14
CA ALA A 552 -46.20 -5.20 -27.36
C ALA A 552 -46.46 -4.76 -28.81
N ALA A 553 -45.41 -4.49 -29.60
CA ALA A 553 -45.47 -4.08 -31.00
C ALA A 553 -45.53 -5.26 -32.00
N ALA A 554 -46.01 -6.44 -31.58
CA ALA A 554 -46.07 -7.68 -32.35
C ALA A 554 -46.62 -7.53 -33.80
N GLY A 555 -47.59 -6.64 -34.01
CA GLY A 555 -48.10 -6.32 -35.36
C GLY A 555 -47.05 -5.68 -36.29
N ARG A 556 -46.22 -4.76 -35.79
CA ARG A 556 -45.11 -4.16 -36.54
C ARG A 556 -44.00 -5.18 -36.79
N ARG A 557 -43.67 -6.01 -35.79
CA ARG A 557 -42.70 -7.12 -35.92
C ARG A 557 -43.09 -8.09 -37.04
N LYS A 558 -44.37 -8.45 -37.14
CA LYS A 558 -44.90 -9.26 -38.25
C LYS A 558 -44.71 -8.60 -39.62
N VAL A 559 -45.00 -7.30 -39.75
CA VAL A 559 -44.86 -6.56 -41.01
C VAL A 559 -43.40 -6.55 -41.50
N TYR A 560 -42.43 -6.26 -40.63
CA TYR A 560 -41.02 -6.28 -41.00
C TYR A 560 -40.53 -7.68 -41.42
N MET A 561 -40.95 -8.74 -40.72
CA MET A 561 -40.60 -10.12 -41.07
C MET A 561 -41.24 -10.58 -42.39
N GLU A 562 -42.47 -10.19 -42.68
CA GLU A 562 -43.09 -10.43 -43.99
C GLU A 562 -42.39 -9.66 -45.12
N ALA A 563 -41.98 -8.40 -44.88
CA ALA A 563 -41.24 -7.61 -45.85
C ALA A 563 -39.88 -8.26 -46.19
N ALA A 564 -39.14 -8.71 -45.17
CA ALA A 564 -37.88 -9.44 -45.35
C ALA A 564 -38.07 -10.73 -46.19
N ALA A 565 -39.11 -11.53 -45.90
CA ALA A 565 -39.40 -12.74 -46.65
C ALA A 565 -39.82 -12.48 -48.11
N ARG A 566 -40.52 -11.38 -48.39
CA ARG A 566 -40.87 -10.94 -49.75
C ARG A 566 -39.63 -10.51 -50.54
N LEU A 567 -38.68 -9.82 -49.91
CA LEU A 567 -37.40 -9.44 -50.54
C LEU A 567 -36.52 -10.67 -50.86
N GLU A 568 -36.37 -11.60 -49.91
CA GLU A 568 -35.59 -12.84 -50.16
C GLU A 568 -36.17 -13.69 -51.30
N SER A 569 -37.49 -13.82 -51.37
CA SER A 569 -38.17 -14.58 -52.42
C SER A 569 -38.16 -13.87 -53.78
N GLY A 570 -38.22 -12.54 -53.80
CA GLY A 570 -38.00 -11.72 -54.99
C GLY A 570 -36.58 -11.89 -55.57
N ALA A 571 -35.54 -11.73 -54.73
CA ALA A 571 -34.15 -11.91 -55.13
C ALA A 571 -33.87 -13.32 -55.68
N LYS A 572 -34.44 -14.37 -55.05
CA LYS A 572 -34.35 -15.75 -55.56
C LYS A 572 -34.96 -15.89 -56.96
N LYS A 573 -36.16 -15.32 -57.21
CA LYS A 573 -36.79 -15.34 -58.54
C LYS A 573 -35.94 -14.63 -59.62
N VAL A 574 -35.46 -13.42 -59.36
CA VAL A 574 -34.63 -12.66 -60.33
C VAL A 574 -33.37 -13.44 -60.71
N ARG A 575 -32.68 -14.04 -59.72
CA ARG A 575 -31.46 -14.84 -59.93
C ARG A 575 -31.72 -16.15 -60.69
N THR A 576 -32.96 -16.65 -60.72
CA THR A 576 -33.37 -17.80 -61.55
C THR A 576 -33.71 -17.39 -62.99
N VAL A 577 -34.43 -16.27 -63.18
CA VAL A 577 -34.79 -15.78 -64.52
C VAL A 577 -33.56 -15.31 -65.31
N GLY A 578 -32.59 -14.68 -64.64
CA GLY A 578 -31.34 -14.20 -65.25
C GLY A 578 -30.41 -15.29 -65.81
N ARG A 579 -30.76 -16.58 -65.69
CA ARG A 579 -30.02 -17.70 -66.30
C ARG A 579 -30.61 -18.18 -67.63
N SER A 580 -31.75 -17.62 -68.06
CA SER A 580 -32.46 -17.97 -69.29
C SER A 580 -32.32 -16.90 -70.38
N ALA A 581 -31.08 -16.55 -70.74
CA ALA A 581 -30.81 -15.86 -72.00
C ALA A 581 -30.89 -16.86 -73.18
N PRO A 582 -31.38 -16.45 -74.36
CA PRO A 582 -31.55 -17.36 -75.49
C PRO A 582 -30.20 -17.84 -76.06
N ALA A 583 -30.22 -19.02 -76.71
CA ALA A 583 -29.03 -19.61 -77.30
C ALA A 583 -28.42 -18.69 -78.38
N GLN A 584 -27.15 -18.32 -78.21
CA GLN A 584 -26.35 -17.81 -79.33
C GLN A 584 -26.13 -18.93 -80.36
N PRO A 585 -26.15 -18.63 -81.68
CA PRO A 585 -25.89 -19.61 -82.71
C PRO A 585 -24.44 -20.13 -82.64
N ALA A 586 -24.23 -21.36 -83.09
CA ALA A 586 -22.92 -21.99 -83.06
C ALA A 586 -21.88 -21.22 -83.91
N PRO A 587 -20.60 -21.14 -83.46
CA PRO A 587 -19.53 -20.65 -84.30
C PRO A 587 -19.30 -21.59 -85.50
N PRO A 588 -18.99 -21.08 -86.70
CA PRO A 588 -18.71 -21.91 -87.87
C PRO A 588 -17.41 -22.73 -87.67
N SER A 589 -17.38 -23.91 -88.30
CA SER A 589 -16.33 -24.93 -88.12
C SER A 589 -14.92 -24.41 -88.40
N GLN A 590 -14.01 -24.62 -87.46
CA GLN A 590 -12.57 -24.54 -87.73
C GLN A 590 -12.12 -25.80 -88.50
N PRO A 591 -11.43 -25.67 -89.65
CA PRO A 591 -10.64 -26.75 -90.21
C PRO A 591 -9.32 -26.89 -89.43
N ALA A 592 -8.81 -28.12 -89.34
CA ALA A 592 -7.52 -28.48 -88.76
C ALA A 592 -6.80 -29.48 -89.69
N PRO A 593 -5.53 -29.86 -89.43
CA PRO A 593 -4.38 -28.95 -89.42
C PRO A 593 -3.16 -29.54 -90.20
N GLU A 594 -2.26 -28.72 -90.75
CA GLU A 594 -0.94 -29.20 -91.25
C GLU A 594 0.13 -28.06 -91.35
N PRO A 595 1.45 -28.31 -91.57
CA PRO A 595 2.35 -28.36 -90.42
C PRO A 595 3.64 -27.49 -90.47
N ALA A 596 4.23 -27.33 -89.28
CA ALA A 596 5.65 -27.17 -88.91
C ALA A 596 6.66 -26.45 -89.84
N ARG A 597 7.36 -25.44 -89.28
CA ARG A 597 8.80 -25.14 -89.60
C ARG A 597 9.56 -24.44 -88.45
N SER A 598 10.21 -25.27 -87.64
CA SER A 598 11.60 -25.16 -87.14
C SER A 598 12.24 -23.82 -86.70
N THR A 599 12.45 -23.67 -85.37
CA THR A 599 13.72 -23.25 -84.68
C THR A 599 14.31 -21.83 -84.91
N PRO A 600 15.30 -21.34 -84.10
CA PRO A 600 16.00 -21.98 -82.96
C PRO A 600 15.98 -21.23 -81.61
N THR A 601 16.47 -21.94 -80.60
CA THR A 601 16.72 -21.48 -79.21
C THR A 601 18.20 -21.10 -79.00
N PRO A 602 18.50 -20.15 -78.10
CA PRO A 602 19.68 -20.23 -77.22
C PRO A 602 19.23 -20.11 -75.74
N GLN A 603 19.25 -21.17 -74.92
CA GLN A 603 20.37 -21.93 -74.35
C GLN A 603 21.03 -21.20 -73.14
N PRO A 604 20.85 -21.72 -71.90
CA PRO A 604 21.44 -21.14 -70.68
C PRO A 604 22.69 -21.90 -70.17
N ALA A 605 23.56 -21.20 -69.44
CA ALA A 605 24.70 -21.77 -68.69
C ALA A 605 25.28 -20.73 -67.70
N PRO A 606 26.09 -21.11 -66.68
CA PRO A 606 26.05 -22.32 -65.85
C PRO A 606 26.06 -21.99 -64.32
N ARG A 607 26.34 -22.97 -63.45
CA ARG A 607 26.39 -22.86 -61.97
C ARG A 607 27.82 -23.03 -61.39
N THR A 608 27.96 -22.71 -60.09
CA THR A 608 28.91 -23.28 -59.09
C THR A 608 30.42 -22.96 -59.26
N PRO A 609 31.28 -23.14 -58.22
CA PRO A 609 31.05 -23.67 -56.86
C PRO A 609 31.53 -22.78 -55.67
N THR A 610 31.26 -23.24 -54.44
CA THR A 610 31.87 -22.79 -53.17
C THR A 610 33.29 -23.38 -52.97
N PRO A 611 34.13 -22.78 -52.09
CA PRO A 611 34.56 -23.52 -50.88
C PRO A 611 34.73 -22.64 -49.61
N SER A 612 35.28 -23.22 -48.53
CA SER A 612 35.14 -22.74 -47.14
C SER A 612 36.47 -22.38 -46.43
N THR A 613 36.38 -21.57 -45.35
CA THR A 613 37.32 -21.52 -44.18
C THR A 613 38.78 -21.04 -44.44
N PRO A 614 39.64 -20.82 -43.41
CA PRO A 614 39.45 -19.96 -42.23
C PRO A 614 40.70 -19.06 -41.90
N GLN A 615 40.70 -18.41 -40.72
CA GLN A 615 41.86 -18.22 -39.80
C GLN A 615 42.81 -16.97 -39.88
N THR A 616 43.14 -16.46 -38.68
CA THR A 616 44.39 -15.76 -38.23
C THR A 616 44.66 -14.27 -38.52
N SER A 617 44.99 -13.54 -37.44
CA SER A 617 45.79 -12.28 -37.36
C SER A 617 47.30 -12.56 -37.63
N PRO A 618 48.25 -11.57 -37.73
CA PRO A 618 48.73 -10.75 -36.58
C PRO A 618 49.15 -9.28 -36.97
N PRO A 619 50.27 -8.65 -36.49
CA PRO A 619 50.29 -7.78 -35.28
C PRO A 619 51.02 -6.40 -35.43
N ARG A 620 51.15 -5.66 -34.29
CA ARG A 620 52.14 -4.58 -34.00
C ARG A 620 51.91 -3.21 -34.70
N THR A 621 52.40 -2.05 -34.22
CA THR A 621 53.37 -1.70 -33.13
C THR A 621 53.00 -0.37 -32.45
N GLU A 622 53.47 -0.11 -31.23
CA GLU A 622 53.61 1.25 -30.65
C GLU A 622 54.78 2.03 -31.30
N PRO A 623 54.91 3.36 -31.06
CA PRO A 623 55.86 3.79 -30.02
C PRO A 623 55.42 5.01 -29.18
N ALA A 624 56.25 5.36 -28.20
CA ALA A 624 55.98 6.24 -27.05
C ALA A 624 56.09 7.77 -27.27
N ASP A 625 55.58 8.50 -26.27
CA ASP A 625 55.96 9.82 -25.73
C ASP A 625 56.36 10.99 -26.65
N HIS A 626 55.68 12.14 -26.44
CA HIS A 626 56.30 13.38 -25.92
C HIS A 626 55.22 14.38 -25.41
N SER A 627 55.61 15.35 -24.57
CA SER A 627 54.75 16.39 -23.96
C SER A 627 55.38 17.79 -24.04
N PRO A 628 54.66 18.92 -23.82
CA PRO A 628 53.26 19.23 -24.08
C PRO A 628 53.16 20.29 -25.22
N PRO A 629 53.16 21.65 -25.07
CA PRO A 629 52.65 22.60 -24.06
C PRO A 629 51.54 23.60 -24.56
N TRP A 630 50.76 24.15 -23.62
CA TRP A 630 50.06 25.47 -23.61
C TRP A 630 49.28 26.00 -24.85
N GLY A 631 47.99 26.35 -24.64
CA GLY A 631 47.54 27.73 -24.93
C GLY A 631 46.30 28.01 -25.81
N SER A 632 45.32 28.70 -25.20
CA SER A 632 44.42 29.73 -25.79
C SER A 632 43.09 29.35 -26.51
N HIS A 633 42.09 30.22 -26.27
CA HIS A 633 40.84 30.49 -27.01
C HIS A 633 39.80 29.39 -27.33
N PRO A 634 38.65 29.40 -26.63
CA PRO A 634 37.36 28.99 -27.19
C PRO A 634 36.65 30.16 -27.90
N SER A 635 36.23 29.97 -29.17
CA SER A 635 35.36 30.94 -29.86
C SER A 635 33.88 30.76 -29.48
N PRO A 636 33.09 31.83 -29.31
CA PRO A 636 31.68 31.73 -28.93
C PRO A 636 30.78 31.42 -30.15
N VAL A 637 30.31 30.18 -30.27
CA VAL A 637 29.25 29.83 -31.25
C VAL A 637 27.90 30.30 -30.72
N VAL A 638 27.29 31.28 -31.41
CA VAL A 638 26.03 31.91 -30.98
C VAL A 638 24.81 31.01 -31.26
N GLY A 639 24.50 30.13 -30.30
CA GLY A 639 23.28 29.34 -30.29
C GLY A 639 22.05 30.19 -29.91
N LYS A 640 21.08 30.33 -30.83
CA LYS A 640 19.84 31.08 -30.59
C LYS A 640 18.94 30.41 -29.53
N ARG A 641 19.02 30.83 -28.27
CA ARG A 641 18.00 30.48 -27.26
C ARG A 641 16.64 31.07 -27.68
N ARG A 642 15.65 30.22 -27.95
CA ARG A 642 14.23 30.65 -27.89
C ARG A 642 13.95 31.08 -26.45
N ARG A 643 13.46 32.31 -26.25
CA ARG A 643 12.92 32.72 -24.94
C ARG A 643 11.59 32.01 -24.73
N LEU A 644 11.42 31.34 -23.59
CA LEU A 644 10.08 31.01 -23.08
C LEU A 644 9.34 32.32 -22.73
N PRO A 645 8.01 32.37 -22.85
CA PRO A 645 7.23 33.53 -22.44
C PRO A 645 7.34 33.75 -20.94
N ASP A 646 7.44 35.02 -20.53
CA ASP A 646 7.63 35.39 -19.12
C ASP A 646 6.29 35.32 -18.35
N LEU A 647 6.04 34.16 -17.74
CA LEU A 647 4.81 33.86 -17.01
C LEU A 647 4.58 34.75 -15.77
N SER A 648 5.60 35.48 -15.30
CA SER A 648 5.47 36.40 -14.16
C SER A 648 4.39 37.47 -14.38
N ALA A 649 4.21 37.92 -15.63
CA ALA A 649 3.21 38.91 -16.02
C ALA A 649 1.75 38.43 -15.87
N HIS A 650 1.52 37.11 -15.80
CA HIS A 650 0.17 36.53 -15.75
C HIS A 650 -0.18 35.91 -14.38
N TRP A 651 0.77 35.89 -13.44
CA TRP A 651 0.57 35.36 -12.08
C TRP A 651 -0.64 35.96 -11.33
N PRO A 652 -0.94 37.28 -11.41
CA PRO A 652 -2.14 37.83 -10.76
C PRO A 652 -3.44 37.25 -11.33
N LEU A 653 -3.48 36.99 -12.64
CA LEU A 653 -4.65 36.48 -13.36
C LEU A 653 -4.91 35.01 -13.02
N ILE A 654 -3.85 34.21 -12.94
CA ILE A 654 -3.88 32.82 -12.45
C ILE A 654 -4.39 32.77 -11.00
N ARG A 655 -3.91 33.68 -10.13
CA ARG A 655 -4.33 33.75 -8.72
C ARG A 655 -5.82 34.09 -8.57
N TRP A 656 -6.37 34.99 -9.37
CA TRP A 656 -7.81 35.28 -9.39
C TRP A 656 -8.64 34.11 -9.92
N LEU A 657 -8.16 33.39 -10.94
CA LEU A 657 -8.86 32.23 -11.49
C LEU A 657 -8.94 31.08 -10.47
N LEU A 658 -7.85 30.79 -9.76
CA LEU A 658 -7.83 29.83 -8.65
C LEU A 658 -8.78 30.23 -7.51
N LEU A 659 -8.85 31.52 -7.16
CA LEU A 659 -9.78 32.03 -6.15
C LEU A 659 -11.24 31.84 -6.58
N GLY A 660 -11.55 32.09 -7.86
CA GLY A 660 -12.88 31.87 -8.44
C GLY A 660 -13.33 30.40 -8.40
N VAL A 661 -12.43 29.47 -8.72
CA VAL A 661 -12.70 28.01 -8.61
C VAL A 661 -13.00 27.61 -7.16
N LEU A 662 -12.23 28.13 -6.20
CA LEU A 662 -12.40 27.81 -4.77
C LEU A 662 -13.73 28.36 -4.21
N VAL A 663 -14.11 29.58 -4.60
CA VAL A 663 -15.43 30.15 -4.25
C VAL A 663 -16.58 29.36 -4.89
N LEU A 664 -16.45 28.93 -6.15
CA LEU A 664 -17.46 28.10 -6.82
C LEU A 664 -17.65 26.75 -6.12
N ALA A 665 -16.56 26.08 -5.75
CA ALA A 665 -16.59 24.82 -5.00
C ALA A 665 -17.29 24.98 -3.64
N MET A 666 -17.03 26.09 -2.93
CA MET A 666 -17.71 26.41 -1.67
C MET A 666 -19.22 26.61 -1.86
N PHE A 667 -19.67 27.30 -2.91
CA PHE A 667 -21.10 27.45 -3.22
C PHE A 667 -21.77 26.10 -3.55
N VAL A 668 -21.10 25.21 -4.28
CA VAL A 668 -21.62 23.86 -4.57
C VAL A 668 -21.74 23.04 -3.27
N ALA A 669 -20.74 23.07 -2.40
CA ALA A 669 -20.78 22.38 -1.11
C ALA A 669 -21.93 22.89 -0.21
N ILE A 670 -22.14 24.21 -0.14
CA ILE A 670 -23.25 24.82 0.60
C ILE A 670 -24.59 24.39 -0.01
N PHE A 671 -24.76 24.45 -1.33
CA PHE A 671 -26.00 24.05 -2.00
C PHE A 671 -26.38 22.59 -1.74
N LEU A 672 -25.40 21.67 -1.77
CA LEU A 672 -25.61 20.26 -1.45
C LEU A 672 -25.99 20.05 0.03
N LEU A 673 -25.37 20.78 0.95
CA LEU A 673 -25.74 20.76 2.37
C LEU A 673 -27.16 21.29 2.61
N THR A 674 -27.53 22.44 2.03
CA THR A 674 -28.88 23.00 2.16
C THR A 674 -29.93 22.07 1.57
N ARG A 675 -29.64 21.42 0.43
CA ARG A 675 -30.52 20.41 -0.16
C ARG A 675 -30.73 19.20 0.77
N HIS A 676 -29.65 18.64 1.33
CA HIS A 676 -29.73 17.50 2.26
C HIS A 676 -30.43 17.83 3.59
N MET A 677 -30.50 19.11 3.96
CA MET A 677 -31.29 19.60 5.11
C MET A 677 -32.76 19.87 4.77
N LEU A 678 -33.13 19.93 3.48
CA LEU A 678 -34.51 20.09 2.98
C LEU A 678 -35.15 18.75 2.56
N GLU A 679 -34.35 17.71 2.38
CA GLU A 679 -34.78 16.32 2.10
C GLU A 679 -34.88 15.47 3.39
N ARG A 680 -35.02 16.11 4.56
CA ARG A 680 -35.17 15.52 5.90
C ARG A 680 -36.29 16.21 6.69
#